data_AF-A0A939EV23-F1
#
_entry.id   AF-A0A939EV23-F1
#
_cell.length_a   1.000
_cell.length_b   1.000
_cell.length_c   1.000
_cell.angle_alpha   90.00
_cell.angle_beta   90.00
_cell.angle_gamma   90.00
#
_symmetry.space_group_name_H-M   'P 1'
#
loop_
_entity.id
_entity.type
_entity.pdbx_description
1 polymer ?
#
loop_
_entity_poly.entity_id
_entity_poly.type
_entity_poly.pdbx_seq_one_letter_code
_entity_poly.pdbx_strand_id
1 'polypeptide(L)'
;MKTSFLSISSKILTSLVAAKPIKWKARSLVAGCLLSCAGLGVHAQGLPLVYAAENTGAATCTAPPLPSFNQLPVVEPLPDPFMWSDGRGRSTSFSDWECRRNEIKAEIENYEIGRKPARPQNITASYAAGVLTVNVTENGQTLTLTSQVSLPTGSGPFPAIIGMNSLSGSVPASVFTSRNIARITFNHNQVTTYGNPQPTNPYYQLYPDQNLTNAGQYSAWAWGVSRIIDGLELVQASLPIDLTHLGVTGCSYAGKMALFSGAFDERIALTIAQESGGGGAPAWRVSETLGAVEKLGATDYRWFKDDMQQFAGSNVAKLPHDHHELMAMIAPRALLVTGNTDFEWLANPSAYVSARAAHEVWKTFGVGDRFGFYIDGGHNHCAIPGTQLPAVEAFVDKFMLGNTSVNTNITVNPYPLVNYQRWYQWWGTNNPVLPAEPLGKRIWLEAGCAAVGSDWQTIADPTAANGSYIVVNGLNSTANAPGPSGQVTFSFNVDSAATYNFVARLNCPTANDDSYWVKIDNGAFATINGLATSGWQWMRLTSSNLSVGPHTLTIGYREDGAQLDKLLVTTSNATITGLGGASTEADTTPPVIKAAGFMVAIDRNGTRTIEAADVDWGSYDNCSGVASMTLDKTTFTCANMGPNQVTLTVTDNAGNSTSETVTVMLVDNTAPTIMAAGFQVSLMNGTRKIEANDVDYGSTDDCGIASMTISPSTFTCANVGPNQVTLTCVDNAGNSASKTVTVMVTGDASCVSSLGGLANNAVSSGPAGELQAYPNPATEQATISFKAVKAGAAQVLVYNTLGRLVATLYNGPVEAGGQYSATLDSRTLPGGVYTCQLRTPAGTKTTRLLVVK
;
A
#
# COMPACT_ATOMS: atom_id res chain seq x y z
N MET A 1 -15.64 44.50 39.67
CA MET A 1 -15.87 43.96 41.03
C MET A 1 -15.16 42.61 41.09
N LYS A 2 -14.00 42.51 41.75
CA LYS A 2 -13.78 41.92 43.11
C LYS A 2 -14.39 40.50 43.20
N THR A 3 -13.68 39.40 43.54
CA THR A 3 -12.49 39.25 44.40
C THR A 3 -12.02 37.76 44.43
N SER A 4 -10.68 37.55 44.49
CA SER A 4 -9.84 36.59 45.29
C SER A 4 -10.30 35.14 45.58
N PHE A 5 -9.44 34.11 45.63
CA PHE A 5 -8.34 33.78 46.58
C PHE A 5 -7.52 32.58 46.02
N LEU A 6 -6.31 32.15 46.44
CA LEU A 6 -5.09 32.67 47.07
C LEU A 6 -4.16 31.43 47.29
N SER A 7 -2.87 31.63 47.04
CA SER A 7 -1.69 30.78 47.33
C SER A 7 -1.56 30.33 48.82
N ILE A 8 -0.88 29.20 49.08
CA ILE A 8 -0.15 28.94 50.35
C ILE A 8 1.17 28.18 50.10
N SER A 9 2.22 28.61 50.81
CA SER A 9 3.62 28.14 50.76
C SER A 9 4.03 27.27 51.96
N SER A 10 5.12 26.52 51.74
CA SER A 10 6.22 26.04 52.62
C SER A 10 6.14 26.09 54.17
N LYS A 11 6.52 24.96 54.80
CA LYS A 11 7.59 24.72 55.81
C LYS A 11 7.13 23.75 56.91
N ILE A 12 7.99 22.78 57.27
CA ILE A 12 8.34 22.37 58.65
C ILE A 12 9.65 21.57 58.62
N LEU A 13 10.51 21.86 59.60
CA LEU A 13 11.86 21.34 59.79
C LEU A 13 11.91 20.41 61.03
N THR A 14 12.87 19.48 61.02
CA THR A 14 13.62 18.88 62.15
C THR A 14 12.98 17.89 63.14
N SER A 15 13.60 16.69 63.24
CA SER A 15 14.04 16.10 64.52
C SER A 15 15.24 15.14 64.31
N LEU A 16 16.10 15.08 65.33
CA LEU A 16 17.48 14.59 65.38
C LEU A 16 17.63 13.16 65.98
N VAL A 17 18.76 12.52 65.65
CA VAL A 17 19.70 11.76 66.53
C VAL A 17 19.62 10.23 66.72
N ALA A 18 20.85 9.66 66.73
CA ALA A 18 21.37 8.42 67.33
C ALA A 18 21.26 7.12 66.50
N ALA A 19 22.26 6.22 66.40
CA ALA A 19 23.65 6.18 66.86
C ALA A 19 24.34 4.93 66.22
N LYS A 20 25.52 5.14 65.61
CA LYS A 20 26.81 4.40 65.75
C LYS A 20 26.92 2.83 65.65
N PRO A 21 28.12 2.24 65.48
CA PRO A 21 28.50 1.50 64.26
C PRO A 21 29.11 0.10 64.50
N ILE A 22 29.47 -0.65 63.44
CA ILE A 22 30.44 -1.76 63.53
C ILE A 22 31.55 -1.60 62.48
N LYS A 23 32.79 -1.60 62.99
CA LYS A 23 34.10 -1.46 62.34
C LYS A 23 34.60 -2.84 61.86
N TRP A 24 35.46 -2.97 60.84
CA TRP A 24 36.96 -2.95 60.83
C TRP A 24 37.36 -3.67 59.51
N LYS A 25 38.45 -3.43 58.77
CA LYS A 25 39.83 -3.04 59.08
C LYS A 25 40.50 -2.49 57.81
N ALA A 26 41.32 -1.46 57.99
CA ALA A 26 42.17 -0.84 56.98
C ALA A 26 43.46 -1.66 56.70
N ARG A 27 44.07 -1.44 55.53
CA ARG A 27 45.53 -1.34 55.40
C ARG A 27 45.91 -0.20 54.44
N SER A 28 46.75 0.67 54.97
CA SER A 28 47.33 1.86 54.35
C SER A 28 48.55 1.53 53.50
N LEU A 29 48.81 2.35 52.48
CA LEU A 29 50.18 2.73 52.13
C LEU A 29 50.20 4.19 51.66
N VAL A 30 51.19 4.89 52.18
CA VAL A 30 51.40 6.34 52.22
C VAL A 30 52.29 6.77 51.06
N ALA A 31 51.98 7.89 50.41
CA ALA A 31 52.97 8.85 49.93
C ALA A 31 52.27 10.20 49.72
N GLY A 32 52.68 11.20 50.50
CA GLY A 32 52.09 12.54 50.48
C GLY A 32 52.75 13.48 49.46
N CYS A 33 52.01 14.50 49.06
CA CYS A 33 52.53 15.85 48.89
C CYS A 33 51.36 16.86 48.96
N LEU A 34 51.52 17.85 49.84
CA LEU A 34 50.60 18.96 50.05
C LEU A 34 50.59 19.89 48.83
N LEU A 35 49.41 20.23 48.30
CA LEU A 35 49.20 21.49 47.60
C LEU A 35 47.80 22.07 47.90
N SER A 36 47.84 23.28 48.43
CA SER A 36 46.82 24.34 48.51
C SER A 36 45.43 24.06 47.91
N CYS A 37 44.42 24.00 48.77
CA CYS A 37 43.01 24.23 48.41
C CYS A 37 42.80 25.72 48.09
N ALA A 38 42.84 26.08 46.80
CA ALA A 38 42.11 27.23 46.29
C ALA A 38 40.76 26.73 45.76
N GLY A 39 39.67 27.36 46.18
CA GLY A 39 38.31 26.95 45.87
C GLY A 39 38.06 26.83 44.36
N LEU A 40 37.80 25.61 43.90
CA LEU A 40 37.22 25.36 42.59
C LEU A 40 35.73 25.70 42.68
N GLY A 41 35.40 26.94 42.32
CA GLY A 41 34.07 27.23 41.81
C GLY A 41 33.87 26.38 40.56
N VAL A 42 32.88 25.50 40.58
CA VAL A 42 32.43 24.77 39.39
C VAL A 42 31.80 25.80 38.46
N HIS A 43 32.60 26.38 37.56
CA HIS A 43 32.05 27.09 36.40
C HIS A 43 31.47 26.05 35.45
N ALA A 44 30.16 26.13 35.20
CA ALA A 44 29.55 25.44 34.08
C ALA A 44 30.34 25.82 32.81
N GLN A 45 30.92 24.81 32.14
CA GLN A 45 31.70 25.02 30.93
C GLN A 45 30.75 25.54 29.83
N GLY A 46 30.95 26.79 29.39
CA GLY A 46 30.14 27.37 28.31
C GLY A 46 30.35 26.62 27.00
N LEU A 47 29.27 26.36 26.25
CA LEU A 47 29.36 25.70 24.94
C LEU A 47 30.09 26.60 23.92
N PRO A 48 31.11 26.07 23.20
CA PRO A 48 31.93 26.87 22.29
C PRO A 48 31.09 27.43 21.14
N LEU A 49 31.37 28.66 20.69
CA LEU A 49 30.83 29.19 19.43
C LEU A 49 31.70 28.77 18.23
N VAL A 50 32.96 28.40 18.49
CA VAL A 50 33.98 28.04 17.53
C VAL A 50 34.99 27.12 18.21
N TYR A 51 35.65 26.25 17.44
CA TYR A 51 36.70 25.38 17.94
C TYR A 51 38.07 25.81 17.38
N ALA A 52 39.14 25.43 18.08
CA ALA A 52 40.51 25.72 17.65
C ALA A 52 41.07 24.75 16.60
N ALA A 53 40.35 23.67 16.31
CA ALA A 53 40.76 22.64 15.37
C ALA A 53 39.68 22.43 14.30
N GLU A 54 40.09 21.99 13.11
CA GLU A 54 39.19 21.67 11.99
C GLU A 54 38.17 20.58 12.36
N ASN A 55 38.61 19.53 13.06
CA ASN A 55 37.78 18.42 13.51
C ASN A 55 38.24 17.96 14.90
N THR A 56 37.56 18.41 15.96
CA THR A 56 37.79 17.86 17.30
C THR A 56 37.33 16.40 17.36
N GLY A 57 37.95 15.56 18.18
CA GLY A 57 37.63 14.14 18.23
C GLY A 57 38.31 13.26 17.18
N ALA A 58 38.91 13.83 16.12
CA ALA A 58 39.50 13.05 15.02
C ALA A 58 40.57 12.01 15.44
N ALA A 59 41.29 12.29 16.53
CA ALA A 59 42.34 11.41 17.07
C ALA A 59 41.87 10.54 18.25
N THR A 60 40.71 10.82 18.84
CA THR A 60 40.25 10.23 20.11
C THR A 60 38.98 9.40 19.95
N CYS A 61 38.13 9.73 18.98
CA CYS A 61 36.87 9.03 18.74
C CYS A 61 37.09 7.75 17.93
N THR A 62 36.34 6.70 18.28
CA THR A 62 36.36 5.44 17.55
C THR A 62 35.63 5.58 16.21
N ALA A 63 36.19 5.01 15.15
CA ALA A 63 35.52 4.95 13.85
C ALA A 63 34.23 4.10 13.93
N PRO A 64 33.14 4.53 13.29
CA PRO A 64 31.89 3.78 13.34
C PRO A 64 31.89 2.57 12.42
N PRO A 65 30.96 1.62 12.60
CA PRO A 65 30.70 0.61 11.59
C PRO A 65 30.18 1.26 10.31
N LEU A 66 30.76 0.86 9.17
CA LEU A 66 30.35 1.31 7.83
C LEU A 66 29.94 0.07 7.00
N PRO A 67 28.76 -0.53 7.29
CA PRO A 67 28.29 -1.70 6.57
C PRO A 67 28.11 -1.44 5.06
N SER A 68 28.25 -2.49 4.26
CA SER A 68 27.93 -2.40 2.82
C SER A 68 26.44 -2.15 2.60
N PHE A 69 26.05 -1.68 1.41
CA PHE A 69 24.65 -1.40 1.05
C PHE A 69 23.66 -2.54 1.35
N ASN A 70 24.09 -3.80 1.16
CA ASN A 70 23.26 -4.97 1.42
C ASN A 70 23.07 -5.27 2.92
N GLN A 71 23.92 -4.71 3.77
CA GLN A 71 23.89 -4.88 5.22
C GLN A 71 23.21 -3.71 5.94
N LEU A 72 22.97 -2.59 5.23
CA LEU A 72 22.28 -1.44 5.80
C LEU A 72 20.81 -1.75 6.09
N PRO A 73 20.31 -1.45 7.30
CA PRO A 73 18.90 -1.58 7.61
C PRO A 73 18.08 -0.52 6.86
N VAL A 74 16.78 -0.76 6.72
CA VAL A 74 15.82 0.24 6.22
C VAL A 74 15.27 1.02 7.41
N VAL A 75 15.49 2.33 7.41
CA VAL A 75 14.99 3.30 8.39
C VAL A 75 14.22 4.38 7.63
N GLU A 76 12.90 4.21 7.56
CA GLU A 76 11.98 5.11 6.85
C GLU A 76 11.94 6.56 7.40
N PRO A 77 11.82 6.79 8.73
CA PRO A 77 11.89 8.15 9.28
C PRO A 77 13.33 8.69 9.28
N LEU A 78 13.52 9.96 9.66
CA LEU A 78 14.85 10.56 9.78
C LEU A 78 15.67 9.86 10.88
N PRO A 79 16.95 9.50 10.64
CA PRO A 79 17.85 8.94 11.65
C PRO A 79 17.92 9.78 12.93
N ASP A 80 18.08 9.15 14.10
CA ASP A 80 18.20 9.84 15.39
C ASP A 80 19.63 10.35 15.59
N PRO A 81 19.88 11.68 15.58
CA PRO A 81 21.23 12.24 15.68
C PRO A 81 21.94 11.87 16.99
N PHE A 82 21.21 11.38 17.99
CA PHE A 82 21.74 11.03 19.30
C PHE A 82 22.02 9.53 19.47
N MET A 83 21.64 8.69 18.50
CA MET A 83 21.90 7.25 18.54
C MET A 83 23.26 6.91 17.97
N TRP A 84 23.95 5.97 18.59
CA TRP A 84 25.22 5.44 18.08
C TRP A 84 24.98 4.38 16.99
N SER A 85 25.74 4.45 15.92
CA SER A 85 25.64 3.56 14.75
C SER A 85 26.14 2.13 15.04
N ASP A 86 26.91 1.94 16.11
CA ASP A 86 27.33 0.62 16.61
C ASP A 86 26.26 -0.07 17.49
N GLY A 87 25.11 0.57 17.68
CA GLY A 87 24.01 0.02 18.47
C GLY A 87 24.23 0.05 19.98
N ARG A 88 25.28 0.70 20.49
CA ARG A 88 25.58 0.76 21.94
C ARG A 88 24.59 1.62 22.74
N GLY A 89 23.69 2.34 22.06
CA GLY A 89 22.60 3.10 22.69
C GLY A 89 22.49 4.52 22.14
N ARG A 90 22.01 5.43 22.99
CA ARG A 90 21.72 6.83 22.65
C ARG A 90 22.28 7.77 23.72
N SER A 91 22.86 8.89 23.33
CA SER A 91 23.34 9.94 24.25
C SER A 91 22.94 11.34 23.81
N THR A 92 22.41 12.12 24.76
CA THR A 92 22.11 13.56 24.58
C THR A 92 23.12 14.45 25.31
N SER A 93 24.17 13.86 25.88
CA SER A 93 25.24 14.63 26.53
C SER A 93 26.05 15.38 25.49
N PHE A 94 26.32 16.65 25.74
CA PHE A 94 27.20 17.43 24.88
C PHE A 94 28.65 16.88 24.86
N SER A 95 29.11 16.23 25.94
CA SER A 95 30.43 15.58 25.96
C SER A 95 30.58 14.50 24.90
N ASP A 96 29.48 13.82 24.58
CA ASP A 96 29.47 12.69 23.65
C ASP A 96 29.24 13.16 22.21
N TRP A 97 28.74 14.39 22.05
CA TRP A 97 28.46 15.01 20.77
C TRP A 97 29.71 15.12 19.89
N GLU A 98 30.89 15.30 20.47
CA GLU A 98 32.16 15.29 19.73
C GLU A 98 32.35 14.00 18.94
N CYS A 99 32.16 12.84 19.58
CA CYS A 99 32.31 11.56 18.90
C CYS A 99 31.11 11.19 18.04
N ARG A 100 29.89 11.59 18.41
CA ARG A 100 28.72 11.38 17.53
C ARG A 100 28.83 12.20 16.23
N ARG A 101 29.33 13.45 16.31
CA ARG A 101 29.62 14.26 15.11
C ARG A 101 30.66 13.59 14.21
N ASN A 102 31.71 12.99 14.78
CA ASN A 102 32.71 12.25 13.99
C ASN A 102 32.15 10.98 13.34
N GLU A 103 31.20 10.33 13.99
CA GLU A 103 30.49 9.18 13.42
C GLU A 103 29.60 9.58 12.23
N ILE A 104 28.77 10.62 12.38
CA ILE A 104 27.96 11.20 11.29
C ILE A 104 28.87 11.65 10.13
N LYS A 105 30.00 12.31 10.45
CA LYS A 105 31.00 12.73 9.46
C LYS A 105 31.48 11.54 8.63
N ALA A 106 31.86 10.45 9.28
CA ALA A 106 32.37 9.26 8.60
C ALA A 106 31.29 8.59 7.74
N GLU A 107 30.03 8.60 8.16
CA GLU A 107 28.90 8.11 7.36
C GLU A 107 28.70 8.95 6.09
N ILE A 108 28.66 10.27 6.21
CA ILE A 108 28.52 11.20 5.07
C ILE A 108 29.71 11.05 4.10
N GLU A 109 30.94 10.95 4.61
CA GLU A 109 32.12 10.70 3.76
C GLU A 109 32.05 9.36 3.04
N ASN A 110 31.58 8.31 3.72
CA ASN A 110 31.55 6.97 3.16
C ASN A 110 30.44 6.80 2.12
N TYR A 111 29.22 7.25 2.43
CA TYR A 111 28.02 6.96 1.66
C TYR A 111 27.58 8.09 0.72
N GLU A 112 28.14 9.29 0.83
CA GLU A 112 27.62 10.46 0.11
C GLU A 112 28.67 11.29 -0.63
N ILE A 113 29.65 11.89 0.06
CA ILE A 113 30.53 12.89 -0.59
C ILE A 113 31.95 12.38 -0.90
N GLY A 114 32.33 11.24 -0.35
CA GLY A 114 33.73 10.78 -0.35
C GLY A 114 34.55 11.36 0.80
N ARG A 115 35.74 10.79 1.04
CA ARG A 115 36.61 11.24 2.13
C ARG A 115 37.06 12.67 1.90
N LYS A 116 36.97 13.53 2.93
CA LYS A 116 37.61 14.84 2.96
C LYS A 116 38.98 14.70 3.65
N PRO A 117 40.11 14.90 2.95
CA PRO A 117 41.44 14.81 3.56
C PRO A 117 41.59 15.80 4.73
N ALA A 118 42.39 15.41 5.73
CA ALA A 118 42.73 16.27 6.86
C ALA A 118 43.67 17.41 6.44
N ARG A 119 44.00 18.31 7.38
CA ARG A 119 45.02 19.34 7.18
C ARG A 119 46.35 18.72 6.70
N PRO A 120 46.88 19.16 5.53
CA PRO A 120 48.15 18.70 5.00
C PRO A 120 49.32 19.21 5.85
N GLN A 121 50.43 18.46 5.90
CA GLN A 121 51.61 18.89 6.67
C GLN A 121 52.38 20.01 5.96
N ASN A 122 52.48 19.95 4.64
CA ASN A 122 53.21 20.94 3.84
C ASN A 122 52.24 21.97 3.25
N ILE A 123 52.00 23.00 4.05
CA ILE A 123 51.15 24.14 3.70
C ILE A 123 51.87 25.44 4.04
N THR A 124 51.85 26.38 3.10
CA THR A 124 52.40 27.73 3.29
C THR A 124 51.38 28.77 2.84
N ALA A 125 51.46 29.97 3.40
CA ALA A 125 50.60 31.06 2.98
C ALA A 125 51.32 32.41 3.00
N SER A 126 50.86 33.31 2.14
CA SER A 126 51.30 34.70 2.09
C SER A 126 50.12 35.61 1.84
N TYR A 127 50.21 36.85 2.32
CA TYR A 127 49.22 37.89 2.08
C TYR A 127 49.93 39.12 1.54
N ALA A 128 49.56 39.52 0.32
CA ALA A 128 50.12 40.70 -0.34
C ALA A 128 49.09 41.30 -1.30
N ALA A 129 49.06 42.63 -1.38
CA ALA A 129 48.21 43.38 -2.31
C ALA A 129 46.72 42.97 -2.28
N GLY A 130 46.17 42.66 -1.09
CA GLY A 130 44.77 42.26 -0.93
C GLY A 130 44.47 40.81 -1.29
N VAL A 131 45.48 39.99 -1.59
CA VAL A 131 45.31 38.58 -1.98
C VAL A 131 46.00 37.67 -0.97
N LEU A 132 45.22 36.76 -0.39
CA LEU A 132 45.73 35.61 0.36
C LEU A 132 46.07 34.51 -0.64
N THR A 133 47.32 34.05 -0.63
CA THR A 133 47.78 32.91 -1.43
C THR A 133 48.14 31.78 -0.48
N VAL A 134 47.54 30.60 -0.67
CA VAL A 134 47.81 29.38 0.08
C VAL A 134 48.34 28.33 -0.87
N ASN A 135 49.53 27.81 -0.60
CA ASN A 135 50.10 26.69 -1.36
C ASN A 135 50.07 25.44 -0.50
N VAL A 136 49.47 24.39 -1.04
CA VAL A 136 49.43 23.06 -0.42
C VAL A 136 50.22 22.11 -1.30
N THR A 137 51.18 21.40 -0.71
CA THR A 137 52.00 20.42 -1.43
C THR A 137 51.84 19.03 -0.81
N GLU A 138 51.32 18.09 -1.59
CA GLU A 138 51.16 16.68 -1.21
C GLU A 138 51.49 15.81 -2.44
N ASN A 139 52.03 14.61 -2.22
CA ASN A 139 52.32 13.66 -3.30
C ASN A 139 53.14 14.23 -4.49
N GLY A 140 54.01 15.21 -4.22
CA GLY A 140 54.82 15.89 -5.24
C GLY A 140 54.06 16.87 -6.13
N GLN A 141 52.77 17.10 -5.87
CA GLN A 141 51.94 18.10 -6.54
C GLN A 141 51.74 19.32 -5.64
N THR A 142 51.51 20.49 -6.24
CA THR A 142 51.17 21.71 -5.49
C THR A 142 49.88 22.32 -6.03
N LEU A 143 48.93 22.55 -5.12
CA LEU A 143 47.70 23.27 -5.38
C LEU A 143 47.82 24.67 -4.76
N THR A 144 47.61 25.71 -5.57
CA THR A 144 47.61 27.11 -5.12
C THR A 144 46.18 27.64 -5.07
N LEU A 145 45.76 28.09 -3.89
CA LEU A 145 44.52 28.83 -3.68
C LEU A 145 44.81 30.32 -3.56
N THR A 146 44.09 31.15 -4.30
CA THR A 146 44.15 32.61 -4.21
C THR A 146 42.77 33.16 -3.85
N SER A 147 42.72 33.91 -2.75
CA SER A 147 41.49 34.52 -2.22
C SER A 147 41.65 36.03 -2.13
N GLN A 148 40.71 36.75 -2.74
CA GLN A 148 40.61 38.19 -2.58
C GLN A 148 40.12 38.52 -1.17
N VAL A 149 40.79 39.44 -0.49
CA VAL A 149 40.45 39.89 0.86
C VAL A 149 40.12 41.38 0.82
N SER A 150 38.89 41.73 1.16
CA SER A 150 38.44 43.10 1.35
C SER A 150 38.40 43.39 2.85
N LEU A 151 39.40 44.14 3.33
CA LEU A 151 39.46 44.59 4.72
C LEU A 151 38.60 45.85 4.95
N PRO A 152 37.95 45.96 6.11
CA PRO A 152 37.37 47.21 6.58
C PRO A 152 38.44 48.25 6.92
N THR A 153 38.01 49.48 7.20
CA THR A 153 38.90 50.53 7.71
C THR A 153 39.25 50.28 9.19
N GLY A 154 40.51 50.42 9.57
CA GLY A 154 40.98 50.28 10.96
C GLY A 154 42.15 49.32 11.09
N SER A 155 42.54 49.01 12.34
CA SER A 155 43.67 48.12 12.64
C SER A 155 43.32 46.64 12.79
N GLY A 156 42.02 46.31 12.92
CA GLY A 156 41.58 44.95 13.26
C GLY A 156 41.93 44.53 14.70
N PRO A 157 41.83 43.22 15.02
CA PRO A 157 41.40 42.14 14.13
C PRO A 157 39.94 42.28 13.72
N PHE A 158 39.59 41.80 12.52
CA PHE A 158 38.23 41.87 11.98
C PHE A 158 37.60 40.48 11.92
N PRO A 159 36.34 40.30 12.37
CA PRO A 159 35.54 39.15 11.97
C PRO A 159 35.51 39.04 10.44
N ALA A 160 35.40 37.84 9.89
CA ALA A 160 35.45 37.65 8.45
C ALA A 160 34.40 36.68 7.92
N ILE A 161 33.80 37.01 6.78
CA ILE A 161 32.94 36.13 6.02
C ILE A 161 33.69 35.60 4.80
N ILE A 162 33.72 34.27 4.64
CA ILE A 162 34.19 33.61 3.42
C ILE A 162 32.98 33.43 2.52
N GLY A 163 32.90 34.26 1.48
CA GLY A 163 31.88 34.19 0.46
C GLY A 163 32.25 33.21 -0.64
N MET A 164 31.34 32.30 -0.94
CA MET A 164 31.49 31.37 -2.06
C MET A 164 31.39 32.13 -3.39
N ASN A 165 32.46 32.09 -4.18
CA ASN A 165 32.55 32.61 -5.56
C ASN A 165 32.45 34.13 -5.70
N SER A 166 32.24 34.83 -4.60
CA SER A 166 32.16 36.29 -4.51
C SER A 166 32.51 36.70 -3.08
N LEU A 167 32.81 37.98 -2.86
CA LEU A 167 33.16 38.51 -1.54
C LEU A 167 32.07 38.34 -0.47
N SER A 168 30.81 38.09 -0.87
CA SER A 168 29.69 37.98 0.06
C SER A 168 28.79 36.77 -0.19
N GLY A 169 29.18 35.85 -1.07
CA GLY A 169 28.45 34.59 -1.35
C GLY A 169 26.97 34.77 -1.74
N SER A 170 26.62 35.92 -2.35
CA SER A 170 25.27 36.39 -2.68
C SER A 170 24.46 37.12 -1.60
N VAL A 171 24.91 37.13 -0.34
CA VAL A 171 24.37 38.04 0.68
C VAL A 171 24.73 39.50 0.30
N PRO A 172 23.83 40.48 0.47
CA PRO A 172 24.14 41.88 0.20
C PRO A 172 25.40 42.33 0.95
N ALA A 173 26.37 42.88 0.22
CA ALA A 173 27.65 43.34 0.77
C ALA A 173 27.47 44.29 1.97
N SER A 174 26.40 45.10 1.97
CA SER A 174 26.05 46.02 3.04
C SER A 174 25.84 45.36 4.39
N VAL A 175 25.42 44.09 4.44
CA VAL A 175 25.32 43.32 5.69
C VAL A 175 26.67 43.30 6.40
N PHE A 176 27.76 43.08 5.66
CA PHE A 176 29.11 42.95 6.20
C PHE A 176 29.86 44.29 6.28
N THR A 177 29.76 45.13 5.23
CA THR A 177 30.52 46.38 5.19
C THR A 177 30.05 47.40 6.23
N SER A 178 28.75 47.45 6.55
CA SER A 178 28.22 48.31 7.62
C SER A 178 28.61 47.83 9.03
N ARG A 179 29.04 46.58 9.15
CA ARG A 179 29.37 45.88 10.39
C ARG A 179 30.86 45.70 10.63
N ASN A 180 31.70 46.32 9.79
CA ASN A 180 33.16 46.22 9.89
C ASN A 180 33.68 44.78 9.80
N ILE A 181 33.04 43.96 8.96
CA ILE A 181 33.38 42.54 8.74
C ILE A 181 34.20 42.42 7.45
N ALA A 182 35.36 41.79 7.54
CA ALA A 182 36.20 41.48 6.38
C ALA A 182 35.52 40.46 5.47
N ARG A 183 35.75 40.57 4.18
CA ARG A 183 35.14 39.70 3.17
C ARG A 183 36.22 38.98 2.39
N ILE A 184 36.11 37.66 2.29
CA ILE A 184 37.10 36.78 1.67
C ILE A 184 36.41 35.95 0.59
N THR A 185 36.91 35.98 -0.65
CA THR A 185 36.34 35.17 -1.72
C THR A 185 36.97 33.78 -1.75
N PHE A 186 36.17 32.72 -1.68
CA PHE A 186 36.59 31.36 -2.05
C PHE A 186 36.26 31.06 -3.51
N ASN A 187 37.27 30.73 -4.32
CA ASN A 187 37.12 30.41 -5.74
C ASN A 187 37.17 28.89 -5.96
N HIS A 188 36.01 28.24 -5.93
CA HIS A 188 35.88 26.78 -6.00
C HIS A 188 36.57 26.10 -7.21
N ASN A 189 36.61 26.76 -8.37
CA ASN A 189 37.24 26.23 -9.59
C ASN A 189 38.77 26.03 -9.48
N GLN A 190 39.42 26.64 -8.49
CA GLN A 190 40.84 26.40 -8.21
C GLN A 190 41.09 25.04 -7.55
N VAL A 191 40.03 24.42 -7.02
CA VAL A 191 40.06 23.08 -6.41
C VAL A 191 39.62 22.03 -7.43
N THR A 192 38.40 22.19 -7.94
CA THR A 192 37.78 21.32 -8.96
C THR A 192 36.77 22.12 -9.78
N THR A 193 36.68 21.83 -11.08
CA THR A 193 35.93 22.63 -12.06
C THR A 193 34.43 22.34 -11.98
N TYR A 194 33.63 23.33 -11.67
CA TYR A 194 32.16 23.20 -11.58
C TYR A 194 31.54 22.75 -12.90
N GLY A 195 30.60 21.80 -12.79
CA GLY A 195 29.88 21.21 -13.92
C GLY A 195 30.72 20.30 -14.83
N ASN A 196 32.05 20.37 -14.76
CA ASN A 196 32.94 19.53 -15.57
C ASN A 196 34.22 19.16 -14.81
N PRO A 197 34.12 18.42 -13.69
CA PRO A 197 35.30 18.01 -12.95
C PRO A 197 36.14 17.05 -13.81
N GLN A 198 37.46 17.19 -13.72
CA GLN A 198 38.42 16.40 -14.50
C GLN A 198 39.46 15.78 -13.57
N PRO A 199 40.03 14.60 -13.88
CA PRO A 199 41.11 14.00 -13.09
C PRO A 199 42.36 14.90 -13.01
N THR A 200 42.52 15.82 -13.97
CA THR A 200 43.58 16.84 -14.01
C THR A 200 43.28 18.07 -13.15
N ASN A 201 42.13 18.15 -12.50
CA ASN A 201 41.86 19.25 -11.59
C ASN A 201 42.79 19.16 -10.36
N PRO A 202 43.21 20.31 -9.80
CA PRO A 202 44.28 20.35 -8.81
C PRO A 202 44.04 19.44 -7.60
N TYR A 203 42.81 19.34 -7.10
CA TYR A 203 42.48 18.50 -5.94
C TYR A 203 42.75 17.00 -6.19
N TYR A 204 42.31 16.48 -7.34
CA TYR A 204 42.48 15.05 -7.68
C TYR A 204 43.93 14.72 -8.07
N GLN A 205 44.71 15.70 -8.52
CA GLN A 205 46.15 15.54 -8.70
C GLN A 205 46.88 15.52 -7.35
N LEU A 206 46.46 16.37 -6.42
CA LEU A 206 47.03 16.46 -5.07
C LEU A 206 46.79 15.18 -4.26
N TYR A 207 45.60 14.57 -4.41
CA TYR A 207 45.21 13.32 -3.75
C TYR A 207 44.76 12.26 -4.75
N PRO A 208 45.69 11.48 -5.35
CA PRO A 208 45.33 10.48 -6.36
C PRO A 208 44.43 9.33 -5.87
N ASP A 209 44.35 9.11 -4.56
CA ASP A 209 43.40 8.17 -3.94
C ASP A 209 41.95 8.70 -3.93
N GLN A 210 41.78 10.02 -4.11
CA GLN A 210 40.51 10.69 -4.33
C GLN A 210 40.34 10.95 -5.84
N ASN A 211 39.24 10.50 -6.43
CA ASN A 211 38.96 10.65 -7.86
C ASN A 211 37.47 10.93 -8.10
N LEU A 212 37.11 11.10 -9.37
CA LEU A 212 35.75 11.50 -9.77
C LEU A 212 34.66 10.51 -9.36
N THR A 213 35.00 9.25 -9.06
CA THR A 213 34.01 8.24 -8.68
C THR A 213 33.84 8.11 -7.17
N ASN A 214 34.91 8.33 -6.40
CA ASN A 214 34.90 8.10 -4.96
C ASN A 214 34.87 9.38 -4.11
N ALA A 215 35.09 10.57 -4.72
CA ALA A 215 35.11 11.87 -4.06
C ALA A 215 34.46 12.97 -4.91
N GLY A 216 33.28 13.41 -4.46
CA GLY A 216 32.50 14.47 -5.10
C GLY A 216 33.04 15.87 -4.83
N GLN A 217 32.52 16.84 -5.57
CA GLN A 217 32.94 18.24 -5.43
C GLN A 217 32.67 18.83 -4.03
N TYR A 218 31.64 18.38 -3.29
CA TYR A 218 31.39 18.90 -1.93
C TYR A 218 32.43 18.45 -0.90
N SER A 219 33.07 17.28 -1.08
CA SER A 219 34.26 16.90 -0.29
C SER A 219 35.44 17.83 -0.63
N ALA A 220 35.73 17.99 -1.93
CA ALA A 220 36.85 18.78 -2.41
C ALA A 220 36.73 20.28 -2.05
N TRP A 221 35.57 20.88 -2.26
CA TRP A 221 35.37 22.30 -1.98
C TRP A 221 35.40 22.61 -0.48
N ALA A 222 34.77 21.77 0.36
CA ALA A 222 34.88 21.91 1.81
C ALA A 222 36.35 21.78 2.27
N TRP A 223 37.12 20.88 1.66
CA TRP A 223 38.57 20.81 1.88
C TRP A 223 39.26 22.13 1.53
N GLY A 224 38.96 22.71 0.37
CA GLY A 224 39.54 23.97 -0.08
C GLY A 224 39.25 25.13 0.86
N VAL A 225 38.03 25.22 1.41
CA VAL A 225 37.67 26.24 2.41
C VAL A 225 38.50 26.05 3.69
N SER A 226 38.67 24.81 4.18
CA SER A 226 39.54 24.54 5.32
C SER A 226 40.99 24.98 5.08
N ARG A 227 41.50 24.85 3.84
CA ARG A 227 42.85 25.32 3.48
C ARG A 227 42.96 26.85 3.46
N ILE A 228 41.90 27.55 3.10
CA ILE A 228 41.85 29.02 3.25
C ILE A 228 41.96 29.40 4.73
N ILE A 229 41.25 28.71 5.62
CA ILE A 229 41.31 28.96 7.07
C ILE A 229 42.72 28.67 7.61
N ASP A 230 43.35 27.56 7.18
CA ASP A 230 44.76 27.27 7.51
C ASP A 230 45.70 28.39 7.02
N GLY A 231 45.43 28.96 5.84
CA GLY A 231 46.17 30.09 5.31
C GLY A 231 46.04 31.34 6.18
N LEU A 232 44.82 31.66 6.62
CA LEU A 232 44.55 32.79 7.53
C LEU A 232 45.31 32.64 8.85
N GLU A 233 45.37 31.43 9.41
CA GLU A 233 46.17 31.13 10.61
C GLU A 233 47.65 31.46 10.41
N LEU A 234 48.22 31.08 9.26
CA LEU A 234 49.63 31.26 8.95
C LEU A 234 50.03 32.72 8.68
N VAL A 235 49.08 33.57 8.23
CA VAL A 235 49.34 34.98 7.90
C VAL A 235 48.79 35.97 8.92
N GLN A 236 48.35 35.53 10.11
CA GLN A 236 47.78 36.41 11.14
C GLN A 236 48.63 37.67 11.45
N ALA A 237 49.96 37.57 11.34
CA ALA A 237 50.85 38.70 11.56
C ALA A 237 50.73 39.83 10.52
N SER A 238 50.31 39.52 9.28
CA SER A 238 50.17 40.49 8.18
C SER A 238 48.71 40.72 7.75
N LEU A 239 47.80 39.84 8.16
CA LEU A 239 46.38 39.89 7.85
C LEU A 239 45.57 39.78 9.16
N PRO A 240 45.08 40.90 9.72
CA PRO A 240 44.47 40.93 11.05
C PRO A 240 43.01 40.44 11.00
N ILE A 241 42.81 39.14 10.80
CA ILE A 241 41.49 38.49 10.84
C ILE A 241 41.30 37.83 12.21
N ASP A 242 40.12 38.03 12.79
CA ASP A 242 39.67 37.32 13.98
C ASP A 242 39.20 35.92 13.60
N LEU A 243 40.04 34.92 13.88
CA LEU A 243 39.75 33.53 13.57
C LEU A 243 38.66 32.92 14.47
N THR A 244 38.25 33.59 15.54
CA THR A 244 37.16 33.12 16.40
C THR A 244 35.78 33.56 15.90
N HIS A 245 35.73 34.47 14.92
CA HIS A 245 34.52 34.97 14.28
C HIS A 245 34.64 34.87 12.75
N LEU A 246 34.80 33.62 12.27
CA LEU A 246 34.77 33.28 10.85
C LEU A 246 33.37 32.79 10.46
N GLY A 247 32.85 33.31 9.36
CA GLY A 247 31.62 32.83 8.75
C GLY A 247 31.85 32.25 7.36
N VAL A 248 30.91 31.46 6.87
CA VAL A 248 30.82 31.06 5.45
C VAL A 248 29.43 31.33 4.90
N THR A 249 29.33 31.74 3.63
CA THR A 249 28.04 31.93 2.96
C THR A 249 28.11 31.68 1.46
N GLY A 250 27.01 31.18 0.90
CA GLY A 250 26.83 30.92 -0.52
C GLY A 250 25.36 30.69 -0.85
N CYS A 251 25.00 30.80 -2.13
CA CYS A 251 23.65 30.52 -2.61
C CYS A 251 23.58 29.32 -3.56
N SER A 252 22.46 28.57 -3.55
CA SER A 252 22.22 27.45 -4.48
C SER A 252 23.27 26.34 -4.28
N TYR A 253 23.92 25.83 -5.33
CA TYR A 253 25.06 24.90 -5.20
C TYR A 253 26.18 25.46 -4.30
N ALA A 254 26.41 26.78 -4.32
CA ALA A 254 27.37 27.42 -3.41
C ALA A 254 26.84 27.51 -1.97
N GLY A 255 25.51 27.49 -1.77
CA GLY A 255 24.88 27.34 -0.46
C GLY A 255 25.06 25.94 0.12
N LYS A 256 24.98 24.90 -0.73
CA LYS A 256 25.36 23.53 -0.35
C LYS A 256 26.84 23.47 0.05
N MET A 257 27.72 24.08 -0.75
CA MET A 257 29.16 24.20 -0.44
C MET A 257 29.44 24.92 0.88
N ALA A 258 28.73 26.01 1.18
CA ALA A 258 28.83 26.70 2.46
C ALA A 258 28.36 25.81 3.64
N LEU A 259 27.28 25.05 3.46
CA LEU A 259 26.78 24.10 4.45
C LEU A 259 27.79 22.99 4.75
N PHE A 260 28.32 22.32 3.71
CA PHE A 260 29.35 21.29 3.87
C PHE A 260 30.62 21.86 4.51
N SER A 261 31.05 23.06 4.11
CA SER A 261 32.21 23.72 4.73
C SER A 261 31.97 23.96 6.22
N GLY A 262 30.79 24.48 6.57
CA GLY A 262 30.36 24.68 7.95
C GLY A 262 30.36 23.38 8.75
N ALA A 263 29.81 22.29 8.19
CA ALA A 263 29.72 21.01 8.87
C ALA A 263 31.08 20.34 9.08
N PHE A 264 31.99 20.46 8.11
CA PHE A 264 33.28 19.76 8.08
C PHE A 264 34.47 20.56 8.60
N ASP A 265 34.28 21.82 9.00
CA ASP A 265 35.31 22.64 9.65
C ASP A 265 34.74 23.37 10.87
N GLU A 266 35.16 22.93 12.05
CA GLU A 266 34.69 23.43 13.33
C GLU A 266 35.22 24.82 13.70
N ARG A 267 36.14 25.37 12.89
CA ARG A 267 36.65 26.75 13.04
C ARG A 267 35.70 27.81 12.47
N ILE A 268 34.59 27.40 11.85
CA ILE A 268 33.57 28.32 11.30
C ILE A 268 32.51 28.60 12.36
N ALA A 269 32.47 29.83 12.88
CA ALA A 269 31.51 30.25 13.91
C ALA A 269 30.07 30.39 13.38
N LEU A 270 29.90 30.86 12.13
CA LEU A 270 28.59 31.09 11.50
C LEU A 270 28.52 30.53 10.08
N THR A 271 27.53 29.68 9.81
CA THR A 271 27.21 29.21 8.46
C THR A 271 25.89 29.83 8.00
N ILE A 272 25.89 30.45 6.82
CA ILE A 272 24.68 30.94 6.14
C ILE A 272 24.53 30.14 4.85
N ALA A 273 23.62 29.17 4.85
CA ALA A 273 23.32 28.35 3.68
C ALA A 273 22.09 28.92 2.97
N GLN A 274 22.32 29.79 1.98
CA GLN A 274 21.24 30.48 1.27
C GLN A 274 20.67 29.59 0.16
N GLU A 275 19.35 29.37 0.18
CA GLU A 275 18.61 28.69 -0.91
C GLU A 275 19.32 27.43 -1.42
N SER A 276 19.84 26.62 -0.49
CA SER A 276 20.80 25.56 -0.83
C SER A 276 20.16 24.43 -1.65
N GLY A 277 18.86 24.18 -1.52
CA GLY A 277 18.13 23.17 -2.31
C GLY A 277 18.56 21.73 -2.02
N GLY A 278 18.03 20.75 -2.77
CA GLY A 278 18.31 19.32 -2.55
C GLY A 278 19.81 19.01 -2.55
N GLY A 279 20.29 18.17 -1.64
CA GLY A 279 21.73 17.99 -1.43
C GLY A 279 22.39 19.07 -0.56
N GLY A 280 21.59 19.97 0.01
CA GLY A 280 22.00 20.97 0.99
C GLY A 280 21.18 20.83 2.27
N ALA A 281 20.21 21.73 2.48
CA ALA A 281 19.35 21.68 3.67
C ALA A 281 18.24 20.60 3.63
N PRO A 282 17.52 20.37 2.51
CA PRO A 282 16.47 19.36 2.41
C PRO A 282 16.98 17.94 2.71
N ALA A 283 16.20 17.17 3.46
CA ALA A 283 16.46 15.76 3.70
C ALA A 283 16.16 14.90 2.46
N TRP A 284 17.01 13.93 2.15
CA TRP A 284 16.85 13.00 1.05
C TRP A 284 15.54 12.21 1.17
N ARG A 285 15.28 11.63 2.36
CA ARG A 285 14.05 10.85 2.62
C ARG A 285 12.77 11.64 2.36
N VAL A 286 12.75 12.90 2.80
CA VAL A 286 11.55 13.73 2.68
C VAL A 286 11.38 14.17 1.22
N SER A 287 12.46 14.53 0.52
CA SER A 287 12.43 14.91 -0.89
C SER A 287 11.92 13.80 -1.80
N GLU A 288 12.19 12.52 -1.49
CA GLU A 288 11.65 11.37 -2.23
C GLU A 288 10.11 11.26 -2.14
N THR A 289 9.48 11.91 -1.17
CA THR A 289 8.01 11.96 -1.02
C THR A 289 7.35 13.15 -1.73
N LEU A 290 8.15 14.05 -2.31
CA LEU A 290 7.68 15.26 -2.97
C LEU A 290 7.59 15.08 -4.49
N GLY A 291 7.08 16.12 -5.17
CA GLY A 291 6.90 16.15 -6.63
C GLY A 291 8.20 16.32 -7.42
N ALA A 292 8.24 17.31 -8.31
CA ALA A 292 9.36 17.54 -9.23
C ALA A 292 10.48 18.35 -8.55
N VAL A 293 10.98 17.85 -7.42
CA VAL A 293 12.04 18.49 -6.62
C VAL A 293 13.40 17.83 -6.83
N GLU A 294 14.48 18.51 -6.43
CA GLU A 294 15.80 17.90 -6.34
C GLU A 294 15.83 16.83 -5.25
N LYS A 295 15.85 15.56 -5.67
CA LYS A 295 15.93 14.36 -4.82
C LYS A 295 17.20 13.58 -5.11
N LEU A 296 17.50 12.55 -4.32
CA LEU A 296 18.74 11.78 -4.45
C LEU A 296 18.88 11.23 -5.87
N GLY A 297 17.79 10.66 -6.40
CA GLY A 297 17.73 10.15 -7.77
C GLY A 297 17.88 11.19 -8.90
N ALA A 298 17.73 12.48 -8.60
CA ALA A 298 17.59 13.57 -9.57
C ALA A 298 18.54 14.75 -9.31
N THR A 299 19.63 14.54 -8.55
CA THR A 299 20.67 15.54 -8.31
C THR A 299 21.85 15.40 -9.29
N ASP A 300 22.77 16.35 -9.26
CA ASP A 300 24.02 16.25 -10.02
C ASP A 300 25.06 15.44 -9.22
N TYR A 301 25.22 14.18 -9.60
CA TYR A 301 26.13 13.24 -8.93
C TYR A 301 27.60 13.65 -9.01
N ARG A 302 28.01 14.60 -9.86
CA ARG A 302 29.37 15.14 -9.84
C ARG A 302 29.69 15.84 -8.51
N TRP A 303 28.66 16.34 -7.82
CA TRP A 303 28.85 16.95 -6.51
C TRP A 303 29.09 15.94 -5.39
N PHE A 304 28.72 14.68 -5.62
CA PHE A 304 28.72 13.57 -4.67
C PHE A 304 29.65 12.46 -5.18
N LYS A 305 29.77 11.35 -4.43
CA LYS A 305 30.45 10.15 -4.94
C LYS A 305 29.47 9.33 -5.80
N ASP A 306 29.97 8.59 -6.78
CA ASP A 306 29.15 7.88 -7.77
C ASP A 306 28.23 6.83 -7.12
N ASP A 307 28.76 6.07 -6.16
CA ASP A 307 28.01 4.97 -5.54
C ASP A 307 26.85 5.45 -4.66
N MET A 308 26.73 6.75 -4.35
CA MET A 308 25.56 7.32 -3.68
C MET A 308 24.27 7.01 -4.44
N GLN A 309 24.33 6.88 -5.78
CA GLN A 309 23.20 6.53 -6.65
C GLN A 309 22.46 5.26 -6.22
N GLN A 310 23.12 4.32 -5.54
CA GLN A 310 22.47 3.09 -5.06
C GLN A 310 21.34 3.35 -4.06
N PHE A 311 21.32 4.54 -3.42
CA PHE A 311 20.30 4.96 -2.47
C PHE A 311 19.11 5.70 -3.12
N ALA A 312 19.04 5.82 -4.45
CA ALA A 312 17.94 6.52 -5.10
C ALA A 312 16.57 5.83 -4.94
N GLY A 313 15.50 6.62 -4.95
CA GLY A 313 14.12 6.13 -4.90
C GLY A 313 13.82 5.37 -3.60
N SER A 314 13.27 4.15 -3.72
CA SER A 314 12.88 3.34 -2.56
C SER A 314 14.05 2.90 -1.67
N ASN A 315 15.30 3.08 -2.13
CA ASN A 315 16.49 2.74 -1.34
C ASN A 315 16.95 3.87 -0.40
N VAL A 316 16.34 5.06 -0.46
CA VAL A 316 16.78 6.23 0.33
C VAL A 316 16.79 5.95 1.83
N ALA A 317 15.84 5.14 2.30
CA ALA A 317 15.70 4.76 3.69
C ALA A 317 16.85 3.87 4.20
N LYS A 318 17.72 3.35 3.32
CA LYS A 318 18.94 2.62 3.71
C LYS A 318 20.12 3.53 4.07
N LEU A 319 20.10 4.80 3.67
CA LEU A 319 21.19 5.73 3.95
C LEU A 319 21.28 5.94 5.48
N PRO A 320 22.40 5.64 6.16
CA PRO A 320 22.43 5.64 7.64
C PRO A 320 22.37 7.06 8.24
N HIS A 321 22.52 8.08 7.41
CA HIS A 321 22.39 9.49 7.76
C HIS A 321 21.32 10.19 6.90
N ASP A 322 21.02 11.45 7.23
CA ASP A 322 20.30 12.37 6.34
C ASP A 322 20.74 13.83 6.57
N HIS A 323 20.26 14.80 5.79
CA HIS A 323 20.81 16.16 5.79
C HIS A 323 20.41 17.01 7.02
N HIS A 324 19.47 16.55 7.86
CA HIS A 324 19.30 17.11 9.20
C HIS A 324 20.51 16.84 10.10
N GLU A 325 21.21 15.71 9.91
CA GLU A 325 22.45 15.39 10.61
C GLU A 325 23.66 16.13 10.04
N LEU A 326 23.72 16.33 8.72
CA LEU A 326 24.70 17.23 8.10
C LEU A 326 24.61 18.65 8.72
N MET A 327 23.40 19.19 8.82
CA MET A 327 23.19 20.45 9.53
C MET A 327 23.59 20.32 11.00
N ALA A 328 23.16 19.27 11.71
CA ALA A 328 23.46 19.08 13.11
C ALA A 328 24.96 19.05 13.43
N MET A 329 25.82 18.55 12.54
CA MET A 329 27.29 18.59 12.71
C MET A 329 27.84 20.00 12.99
N ILE A 330 27.10 21.05 12.61
CA ILE A 330 27.47 22.43 12.93
C ILE A 330 27.25 22.75 14.40
N ALA A 331 26.32 22.09 15.09
CA ALA A 331 26.06 22.31 16.51
C ALA A 331 27.33 22.05 17.36
N PRO A 332 27.63 22.92 18.34
CA PRO A 332 26.80 24.01 18.85
C PRO A 332 27.03 25.37 18.15
N ARG A 333 27.74 25.43 17.03
CA ARG A 333 28.04 26.67 16.28
C ARG A 333 26.78 27.18 15.59
N ALA A 334 26.84 28.38 15.01
CA ALA A 334 25.64 29.02 14.46
C ALA A 334 25.37 28.63 13.01
N LEU A 335 24.09 28.37 12.69
CA LEU A 335 23.62 28.05 11.34
C LEU A 335 22.32 28.81 11.04
N LEU A 336 22.30 29.54 9.93
CA LEU A 336 21.10 30.07 9.29
C LEU A 336 20.91 29.42 7.93
N VAL A 337 19.74 28.83 7.72
CA VAL A 337 19.32 28.27 6.42
C VAL A 337 18.23 29.15 5.83
N THR A 338 18.29 29.44 4.53
CA THR A 338 17.17 30.09 3.84
C THR A 338 16.64 29.25 2.68
N GLY A 339 15.39 29.48 2.32
CA GLY A 339 14.72 28.83 1.20
C GLY A 339 13.86 29.81 0.40
N ASN A 340 13.48 29.41 -0.80
CA ASN A 340 12.70 30.23 -1.73
C ASN A 340 11.60 29.39 -2.39
N THR A 341 10.35 29.64 -2.00
CA THR A 341 9.18 28.86 -2.43
C THR A 341 8.81 29.05 -3.89
N ASP A 342 9.35 30.05 -4.58
CA ASP A 342 9.13 30.27 -6.01
C ASP A 342 9.85 29.18 -6.86
N PHE A 343 10.76 28.42 -6.26
CA PHE A 343 11.55 27.38 -6.92
C PHE A 343 11.24 26.00 -6.31
N GLU A 344 10.31 25.26 -6.93
CA GLU A 344 9.93 23.89 -6.51
C GLU A 344 11.16 22.98 -6.40
N TRP A 345 12.13 23.12 -7.32
CA TRP A 345 13.36 22.33 -7.36
C TRP A 345 14.16 22.36 -6.05
N LEU A 346 14.06 23.44 -5.25
CA LEU A 346 14.78 23.57 -3.98
C LEU A 346 14.23 22.67 -2.85
N ALA A 347 13.12 21.95 -3.07
CA ALA A 347 12.54 21.03 -2.09
C ALA A 347 12.27 21.69 -0.72
N ASN A 348 11.82 22.95 -0.71
CA ASN A 348 11.63 23.74 0.51
C ASN A 348 10.76 23.09 1.61
N PRO A 349 9.68 22.32 1.31
CA PRO A 349 8.98 21.56 2.35
C PRO A 349 9.87 20.54 3.05
N SER A 350 10.79 19.90 2.31
CA SER A 350 11.79 18.99 2.85
C SER A 350 12.83 19.75 3.70
N ALA A 351 13.29 20.92 3.25
CA ALA A 351 14.16 21.81 4.04
C ALA A 351 13.51 22.21 5.37
N TYR A 352 12.20 22.45 5.37
CA TYR A 352 11.48 22.75 6.61
C TYR A 352 11.49 21.57 7.58
N VAL A 353 11.20 20.35 7.11
CA VAL A 353 11.24 19.14 7.96
C VAL A 353 12.64 18.91 8.53
N SER A 354 13.66 18.94 7.68
CA SER A 354 15.04 18.71 8.10
C SER A 354 15.54 19.81 9.05
N ALA A 355 15.17 21.08 8.83
CA ALA A 355 15.51 22.18 9.72
C ALA A 355 14.84 22.01 11.09
N ARG A 356 13.57 21.59 11.15
CA ARG A 356 12.88 21.29 12.41
C ARG A 356 13.56 20.15 13.16
N ALA A 357 13.96 19.09 12.47
CA ALA A 357 14.67 17.95 13.04
C ALA A 357 16.06 18.36 13.57
N ALA A 358 16.85 19.08 12.77
CA ALA A 358 18.17 19.56 13.15
C ALA A 358 18.10 20.51 14.36
N HIS A 359 17.10 21.40 14.42
CA HIS A 359 16.91 22.35 15.52
C HIS A 359 16.81 21.68 16.89
N GLU A 360 16.27 20.45 16.97
CA GLU A 360 16.19 19.69 18.22
C GLU A 360 17.57 19.39 18.82
N VAL A 361 18.63 19.31 18.00
CA VAL A 361 20.02 19.15 18.49
C VAL A 361 20.47 20.39 19.26
N TRP A 362 20.30 21.57 18.68
CA TRP A 362 20.62 22.83 19.37
C TRP A 362 19.76 23.06 20.62
N LYS A 363 18.46 22.74 20.55
CA LYS A 363 17.57 22.84 21.73
C LYS A 363 18.00 21.89 22.85
N THR A 364 18.41 20.68 22.50
CA THR A 364 18.92 19.69 23.47
C THR A 364 20.15 20.20 24.21
N PHE A 365 21.03 20.92 23.51
CA PHE A 365 22.20 21.57 24.11
C PHE A 365 21.91 22.93 24.76
N GLY A 366 20.65 23.39 24.78
CA GLY A 366 20.27 24.67 25.38
C GLY A 366 20.72 25.91 24.61
N VAL A 367 21.06 25.75 23.32
CA VAL A 367 21.52 26.82 22.41
C VAL A 367 20.64 26.90 21.16
N GLY A 368 19.33 26.69 21.33
CA GLY A 368 18.34 26.70 20.27
C GLY A 368 18.34 27.98 19.43
N ASP A 369 18.79 29.10 19.97
CA ASP A 369 18.91 30.38 19.31
C ASP A 369 20.10 30.50 18.35
N ARG A 370 21.00 29.49 18.30
CA ARG A 370 22.11 29.42 17.33
C ARG A 370 21.73 28.75 16.01
N PHE A 371 20.55 28.16 15.92
CA PHE A 371 20.01 27.61 14.68
C PHE A 371 18.74 28.36 14.27
N GLY A 372 18.66 28.75 13.01
CA GLY A 372 17.48 29.39 12.44
C GLY A 372 17.25 29.00 10.99
N PHE A 373 16.00 29.09 10.58
CA PHE A 373 15.62 28.95 9.17
C PHE A 373 14.62 30.03 8.76
N TYR A 374 14.75 30.49 7.52
CA TYR A 374 13.87 31.49 6.91
C TYR A 374 13.50 31.06 5.50
N ILE A 375 12.30 30.52 5.33
CA ILE A 375 11.77 30.07 4.04
C ILE A 375 10.61 30.99 3.67
N ASP A 376 10.76 31.74 2.58
CA ASP A 376 9.74 32.62 1.99
C ASP A 376 9.79 32.54 0.46
N GLY A 377 9.14 33.46 -0.25
CA GLY A 377 9.13 33.53 -1.70
C GLY A 377 8.76 34.94 -2.17
N GLY A 378 8.42 35.11 -3.45
CA GLY A 378 8.16 36.42 -4.06
C GLY A 378 9.44 37.20 -4.38
N HIS A 379 10.55 36.51 -4.62
CA HIS A 379 11.83 37.12 -4.96
C HIS A 379 12.67 36.22 -5.86
N ASN A 380 13.54 36.84 -6.67
CA ASN A 380 14.46 36.11 -7.55
C ASN A 380 15.37 35.16 -6.76
N HIS A 381 15.76 34.05 -7.41
CA HIS A 381 16.74 33.10 -6.86
C HIS A 381 18.02 33.82 -6.45
N CYS A 382 18.54 33.48 -5.27
CA CYS A 382 19.74 34.09 -4.67
C CYS A 382 19.63 35.57 -4.28
N ALA A 383 18.45 36.17 -4.35
CA ALA A 383 18.22 37.50 -3.79
C ALA A 383 17.76 37.40 -2.33
N ILE A 384 18.32 38.26 -1.47
CA ILE A 384 17.82 38.41 -0.09
C ILE A 384 16.82 39.58 -0.08
N PRO A 385 15.51 39.33 0.02
CA PRO A 385 14.51 40.39 0.07
C PRO A 385 14.59 41.18 1.38
N GLY A 386 14.00 42.37 1.40
CA GLY A 386 13.96 43.21 2.61
C GLY A 386 13.24 42.56 3.80
N THR A 387 12.36 41.59 3.55
CA THR A 387 11.70 40.77 4.58
C THR A 387 12.64 39.80 5.28
N GLN A 388 13.58 39.20 4.53
CA GLN A 388 14.53 38.21 5.01
C GLN A 388 15.80 38.86 5.59
N LEU A 389 16.18 40.05 5.10
CA LEU A 389 17.39 40.77 5.50
C LEU A 389 17.58 40.91 7.03
N PRO A 390 16.57 41.29 7.84
CA PRO A 390 16.73 41.43 9.28
C PRO A 390 17.15 40.13 9.99
N ALA A 391 16.72 38.97 9.49
CA ALA A 391 17.11 37.69 10.08
C ALA A 391 18.60 37.38 9.84
N VAL A 392 19.07 37.64 8.61
CA VAL A 392 20.49 37.49 8.24
C VAL A 392 21.36 38.42 9.07
N GLU A 393 20.95 39.68 9.18
CA GLU A 393 21.61 40.69 10.01
C GLU A 393 21.69 40.29 11.48
N ALA A 394 20.60 39.77 12.07
CA ALA A 394 20.59 39.33 13.46
C ALA A 394 21.58 38.19 13.74
N PHE A 395 21.71 37.22 12.83
CA PHE A 395 22.70 36.13 12.96
C PHE A 395 24.13 36.67 12.88
N VAL A 396 24.40 37.57 11.93
CA VAL A 396 25.71 38.22 11.80
C VAL A 396 26.03 39.04 13.06
N ASP A 397 25.11 39.88 13.52
CA ASP A 397 25.29 40.71 14.72
C ASP A 397 25.59 39.87 15.96
N LYS A 398 24.88 38.76 16.15
CA LYS A 398 25.05 37.92 17.33
C LYS A 398 26.31 37.07 17.30
N PHE A 399 26.57 36.40 16.19
CA PHE A 399 27.59 35.35 16.12
C PHE A 399 28.90 35.79 15.50
N MET A 400 28.95 36.97 14.87
CA MET A 400 30.19 37.56 14.37
C MET A 400 30.63 38.78 15.18
N LEU A 401 29.69 39.49 15.82
CA LEU A 401 29.99 40.71 16.61
C LEU A 401 29.68 40.58 18.11
N GLY A 402 29.14 39.45 18.56
CA GLY A 402 28.82 39.22 19.96
C GLY A 402 27.64 40.03 20.50
N ASN A 403 26.78 40.59 19.63
CA ASN A 403 25.60 41.34 20.07
C ASN A 403 24.50 40.39 20.57
N THR A 404 24.45 40.15 21.88
CA THR A 404 23.48 39.23 22.49
C THR A 404 22.06 39.79 22.60
N SER A 405 21.84 41.07 22.26
CA SER A 405 20.52 41.72 22.35
C SER A 405 19.58 41.41 21.18
N VAL A 406 20.11 40.96 20.04
CA VAL A 406 19.32 40.64 18.85
C VAL A 406 18.67 39.26 18.97
N ASN A 407 17.45 39.14 18.45
CA ASN A 407 16.71 37.89 18.45
C ASN A 407 17.09 37.03 17.23
N THR A 408 17.65 35.86 17.50
CA THR A 408 18.01 34.85 16.48
C THR A 408 17.12 33.61 16.52
N ASN A 409 16.02 33.63 17.29
CA ASN A 409 14.99 32.58 17.24
C ASN A 409 14.12 32.74 15.98
N ILE A 410 14.68 32.40 14.83
CA ILE A 410 14.07 32.58 13.50
C ILE A 410 13.61 31.23 12.96
N THR A 411 12.31 31.08 12.71
CA THR A 411 11.69 29.84 12.21
C THR A 411 10.60 30.13 11.16
N VAL A 412 10.88 31.03 10.23
CA VAL A 412 9.92 31.49 9.23
C VAL A 412 9.73 30.42 8.15
N ASN A 413 8.48 30.08 7.85
CA ASN A 413 8.10 29.10 6.82
C ASN A 413 6.63 29.29 6.40
N PRO A 414 6.24 28.88 5.18
CA PRO A 414 4.86 28.88 4.72
C PRO A 414 4.22 27.47 4.79
N TYR A 415 4.63 26.61 5.73
CA TYR A 415 4.24 25.20 5.79
C TYR A 415 3.47 24.81 7.07
N PRO A 416 2.35 25.46 7.41
CA PRO A 416 1.62 25.19 8.64
C PRO A 416 1.02 23.76 8.70
N LEU A 417 0.90 23.09 7.56
CA LEU A 417 0.30 21.75 7.44
C LEU A 417 1.32 20.62 7.26
N VAL A 418 2.61 20.92 7.07
CA VAL A 418 3.62 19.87 6.99
C VAL A 418 3.81 19.28 8.38
N ASN A 419 3.42 18.01 8.56
CA ASN A 419 3.64 17.29 9.80
C ASN A 419 5.11 16.88 9.91
N TYR A 420 5.98 17.84 10.19
CA TYR A 420 7.42 17.59 10.33
C TYR A 420 7.73 16.61 11.49
N GLN A 421 6.89 16.58 12.53
CA GLN A 421 7.13 15.75 13.72
C GLN A 421 7.11 14.26 13.40
N ARG A 422 6.28 13.82 12.44
CA ARG A 422 6.18 12.40 12.10
C ARG A 422 7.51 11.78 11.66
N TRP A 423 8.39 12.61 11.11
CA TRP A 423 9.69 12.21 10.59
C TRP A 423 10.73 11.92 11.66
N TYR A 424 10.53 12.42 12.89
CA TYR A 424 11.51 12.24 13.98
C TYR A 424 10.90 11.97 15.35
N GLN A 425 9.58 11.83 15.46
CA GLN A 425 8.91 11.50 16.72
C GLN A 425 9.28 10.12 17.30
N TRP A 426 9.93 9.27 16.50
CA TRP A 426 10.45 7.99 16.96
C TRP A 426 11.76 8.10 17.76
N TRP A 427 12.45 9.23 17.71
CA TRP A 427 13.74 9.42 18.40
C TRP A 427 13.61 9.12 19.90
N GLY A 428 14.58 8.36 20.43
CA GLY A 428 14.55 7.86 21.81
C GLY A 428 13.57 6.71 22.09
N THR A 429 12.81 6.21 21.12
CA THR A 429 11.89 5.07 21.30
C THR A 429 12.47 3.72 20.90
N ASN A 430 13.61 3.69 20.20
CA ASN A 430 14.20 2.50 19.55
C ASN A 430 13.27 1.80 18.54
N ASN A 431 12.20 2.46 18.08
CA ASN A 431 11.23 1.91 17.14
C ASN A 431 11.04 2.85 15.93
N PRO A 432 11.91 2.78 14.90
CA PRO A 432 11.93 3.71 13.76
C PRO A 432 10.79 3.45 12.77
N VAL A 433 9.56 3.62 13.22
CA VAL A 433 8.36 3.55 12.38
C VAL A 433 7.99 4.96 11.96
N LEU A 434 7.91 5.20 10.65
CA LEU A 434 7.36 6.44 10.09
C LEU A 434 5.83 6.36 10.12
N PRO A 435 5.13 7.08 11.02
CA PRO A 435 3.69 6.93 11.13
C PRO A 435 3.03 7.57 9.92
N ALA A 436 1.97 6.97 9.37
CA ALA A 436 1.28 7.50 8.18
C ALA A 436 0.99 9.00 8.31
N GLU A 437 1.00 9.73 7.19
CA GLU A 437 0.51 11.12 7.21
C GLU A 437 -0.90 11.11 7.81
N PRO A 438 -1.19 11.97 8.80
CA PRO A 438 -2.55 12.09 9.30
C PRO A 438 -3.49 12.27 8.12
N LEU A 439 -4.56 11.48 8.09
CA LEU A 439 -5.64 11.70 7.15
C LEU A 439 -6.17 13.11 7.47
N GLY A 440 -5.78 14.09 6.66
CA GLY A 440 -6.32 15.44 6.75
C GLY A 440 -7.84 15.40 6.56
N LYS A 441 -8.48 16.57 6.58
CA LYS A 441 -9.88 16.65 6.12
C LYS A 441 -9.91 16.11 4.69
N ARG A 442 -10.85 15.23 4.37
CA ARG A 442 -11.01 14.62 3.05
C ARG A 442 -12.45 14.77 2.60
N ILE A 443 -12.63 15.32 1.41
CA ILE A 443 -13.90 15.46 0.74
C ILE A 443 -13.71 14.77 -0.61
N TRP A 444 -14.43 13.67 -0.81
CA TRP A 444 -14.41 12.93 -2.07
C TRP A 444 -15.56 13.44 -2.94
N LEU A 445 -15.25 13.75 -4.19
CA LEU A 445 -16.19 14.23 -5.20
C LEU A 445 -16.00 13.39 -6.46
N GLU A 446 -17.08 13.08 -7.17
CA GLU A 446 -17.07 12.22 -8.36
C GLU A 446 -17.29 13.06 -9.61
N ALA A 447 -16.52 12.83 -10.67
CA ALA A 447 -16.63 13.65 -11.87
C ALA A 447 -18.01 13.53 -12.54
N GLY A 448 -18.65 12.36 -12.43
CA GLY A 448 -20.02 12.12 -12.89
C GLY A 448 -21.10 12.88 -12.11
N CYS A 449 -20.82 13.30 -10.86
CA CYS A 449 -21.75 14.08 -10.03
C CYS A 449 -21.61 15.59 -10.16
N ALA A 450 -20.51 16.04 -10.75
CA ALA A 450 -20.29 17.46 -10.96
C ALA A 450 -21.32 18.05 -11.93
N ALA A 451 -21.40 19.38 -11.98
CA ALA A 451 -22.07 20.03 -13.09
C ALA A 451 -21.19 19.89 -14.35
N VAL A 452 -21.45 18.85 -15.14
CA VAL A 452 -20.71 18.49 -16.35
C VAL A 452 -21.26 19.23 -17.57
N GLY A 453 -20.41 19.99 -18.25
CA GLY A 453 -20.75 20.70 -19.48
C GLY A 453 -20.99 19.75 -20.67
N SER A 454 -21.77 20.21 -21.64
CA SER A 454 -22.25 19.39 -22.76
C SER A 454 -21.18 18.85 -23.72
N ASP A 455 -19.95 19.38 -23.67
CA ASP A 455 -18.84 18.91 -24.52
C ASP A 455 -18.20 17.63 -23.96
N TRP A 456 -18.43 17.33 -22.68
CA TRP A 456 -17.90 16.16 -21.99
C TRP A 456 -18.81 14.95 -22.20
N GLN A 457 -18.19 13.79 -22.33
CA GLN A 457 -18.84 12.49 -22.49
C GLN A 457 -18.53 11.62 -21.29
N THR A 458 -19.55 10.95 -20.74
CA THR A 458 -19.37 9.93 -19.71
C THR A 458 -19.15 8.57 -20.37
N ILE A 459 -18.05 7.92 -20.03
CA ILE A 459 -17.64 6.63 -20.59
C ILE A 459 -17.61 5.59 -19.47
N ALA A 460 -18.28 4.46 -19.69
CA ALA A 460 -18.26 3.34 -18.74
C ALA A 460 -16.90 2.64 -18.75
N ASP A 461 -16.31 2.45 -17.57
CA ASP A 461 -15.05 1.76 -17.34
C ASP A 461 -15.07 1.11 -15.95
N PRO A 462 -15.04 -0.23 -15.83
CA PRO A 462 -15.08 -0.91 -14.54
C PRO A 462 -13.85 -0.66 -13.65
N THR A 463 -12.79 -0.05 -14.19
CA THR A 463 -11.57 0.32 -13.46
C THR A 463 -11.55 1.79 -12.99
N ALA A 464 -12.54 2.58 -13.43
CA ALA A 464 -12.83 3.91 -12.91
C ALA A 464 -13.58 3.83 -11.57
N ALA A 465 -13.54 4.89 -10.77
CA ALA A 465 -14.35 4.96 -9.57
C ALA A 465 -15.83 4.97 -9.97
N ASN A 466 -16.64 4.16 -9.28
CA ASN A 466 -18.07 3.98 -9.58
C ASN A 466 -18.39 3.58 -11.04
N GLY A 467 -17.42 3.03 -11.78
CA GLY A 467 -17.64 2.39 -13.08
C GLY A 467 -17.72 3.33 -14.28
N SER A 468 -17.40 4.63 -14.14
CA SER A 468 -17.32 5.55 -15.29
C SER A 468 -16.35 6.71 -15.07
N TYR A 469 -15.91 7.35 -16.15
CA TYR A 469 -15.15 8.60 -16.13
C TYR A 469 -15.70 9.57 -17.17
N ILE A 470 -15.25 10.83 -17.15
CA ILE A 470 -15.59 11.82 -18.17
C ILE A 470 -14.38 12.21 -19.01
N VAL A 471 -14.63 12.46 -20.30
CA VAL A 471 -13.60 12.83 -21.28
C VAL A 471 -14.20 13.71 -22.38
N VAL A 472 -13.36 14.53 -23.00
CA VAL A 472 -13.69 15.28 -24.21
C VAL A 472 -12.97 14.64 -25.39
N ASN A 473 -13.70 14.40 -26.50
CA ASN A 473 -13.17 13.78 -27.70
C ASN A 473 -13.19 14.75 -28.88
N GLY A 474 -12.03 15.02 -29.48
CA GLY A 474 -11.91 15.84 -30.69
C GLY A 474 -12.05 17.36 -30.49
N LEU A 475 -11.98 17.86 -29.25
CA LEU A 475 -12.01 19.29 -28.95
C LEU A 475 -10.83 19.69 -28.07
N ASN A 476 -10.16 20.78 -28.46
CA ASN A 476 -9.00 21.33 -27.77
C ASN A 476 -9.23 22.82 -27.43
N SER A 477 -8.70 23.29 -26.31
CA SER A 477 -8.79 24.67 -25.82
C SER A 477 -7.49 25.10 -25.12
N THR A 478 -6.36 25.03 -25.84
CA THR A 478 -5.03 25.23 -25.24
C THR A 478 -4.65 26.70 -25.01
N ALA A 479 -5.25 27.62 -25.76
CA ALA A 479 -4.93 29.04 -25.71
C ALA A 479 -5.69 29.81 -24.61
N ASN A 480 -6.97 29.48 -24.41
CA ASN A 480 -7.86 30.12 -23.43
C ASN A 480 -8.75 29.05 -22.77
N ALA A 481 -9.24 29.31 -21.55
CA ALA A 481 -10.18 28.41 -20.91
C ALA A 481 -11.49 28.28 -21.73
N PRO A 482 -12.07 27.07 -21.85
CA PRO A 482 -13.29 26.87 -22.62
C PRO A 482 -14.49 27.54 -21.93
N GLY A 483 -15.56 27.76 -22.70
CA GLY A 483 -16.84 28.22 -22.16
C GLY A 483 -17.53 27.17 -21.28
N PRO A 484 -18.73 27.45 -20.74
CA PRO A 484 -19.43 26.56 -19.81
C PRO A 484 -19.68 25.13 -20.33
N SER A 485 -19.87 24.95 -21.64
CA SER A 485 -20.03 23.61 -22.25
C SER A 485 -18.80 22.73 -22.07
N GLY A 486 -17.62 23.34 -21.96
CA GLY A 486 -16.34 22.67 -21.77
C GLY A 486 -15.86 22.58 -20.33
N GLN A 487 -16.70 22.90 -19.35
CA GLN A 487 -16.34 22.95 -17.94
C GLN A 487 -17.05 21.86 -17.14
N VAL A 488 -16.37 21.41 -16.07
CA VAL A 488 -16.88 20.51 -15.04
C VAL A 488 -16.75 21.25 -13.72
N THR A 489 -17.86 21.48 -13.03
CA THR A 489 -17.87 22.25 -11.77
C THR A 489 -18.28 21.39 -10.60
N PHE A 490 -17.33 21.20 -9.68
CA PHE A 490 -17.52 20.50 -8.41
C PHE A 490 -17.92 21.52 -7.34
N SER A 491 -18.92 21.16 -6.53
CA SER A 491 -19.36 21.98 -5.39
C SER A 491 -19.11 21.24 -4.10
N PHE A 492 -18.52 21.91 -3.10
CA PHE A 492 -18.19 21.28 -1.83
C PHE A 492 -18.21 22.29 -0.68
N ASN A 493 -18.30 21.79 0.55
CA ASN A 493 -18.22 22.60 1.76
C ASN A 493 -16.98 22.22 2.56
N VAL A 494 -16.30 23.21 3.12
CA VAL A 494 -15.22 22.98 4.09
C VAL A 494 -15.64 23.47 5.47
N ASP A 495 -15.31 22.70 6.50
CA ASP A 495 -15.70 22.95 7.90
C ASP A 495 -14.62 23.65 8.72
N SER A 496 -13.43 23.86 8.13
CA SER A 496 -12.31 24.56 8.75
C SER A 496 -11.57 25.40 7.72
N ALA A 497 -11.16 26.61 8.09
CA ALA A 497 -10.29 27.43 7.24
C ALA A 497 -8.88 26.82 7.21
N ALA A 498 -8.41 26.44 6.03
CA ALA A 498 -7.12 25.79 5.82
C ALA A 498 -6.68 25.87 4.35
N THR A 499 -5.44 25.47 4.06
CA THR A 499 -5.02 25.15 2.69
C THR A 499 -5.55 23.76 2.33
N TYR A 500 -6.32 23.67 1.25
CA TYR A 500 -6.79 22.41 0.68
C TYR A 500 -6.06 22.13 -0.63
N ASN A 501 -5.59 20.90 -0.77
CA ASN A 501 -5.08 20.34 -2.01
C ASN A 501 -6.23 19.74 -2.82
N PHE A 502 -6.19 19.95 -4.12
CA PHE A 502 -7.12 19.37 -5.08
C PHE A 502 -6.35 18.31 -5.87
N VAL A 503 -6.71 17.05 -5.63
CA VAL A 503 -6.06 15.89 -6.23
C VAL A 503 -7.09 15.17 -7.07
N ALA A 504 -6.81 14.96 -8.36
CA ALA A 504 -7.71 14.26 -9.26
C ALA A 504 -7.17 12.88 -9.60
N ARG A 505 -8.05 11.89 -9.73
CA ARG A 505 -7.74 10.60 -10.34
C ARG A 505 -7.90 10.76 -11.85
N LEU A 506 -6.79 10.64 -12.55
CA LEU A 506 -6.67 10.91 -13.98
C LEU A 506 -6.10 9.71 -14.73
N ASN A 507 -6.41 9.62 -16.01
CA ASN A 507 -5.72 8.77 -16.96
C ASN A 507 -5.41 9.60 -18.22
N CYS A 508 -4.16 10.00 -18.35
CA CYS A 508 -3.63 10.87 -19.39
C CYS A 508 -2.54 10.13 -20.17
N PRO A 509 -2.90 9.26 -21.13
CA PRO A 509 -1.99 8.26 -21.68
C PRO A 509 -0.90 8.83 -22.61
N THR A 510 -1.08 10.06 -23.10
CA THR A 510 -0.12 10.71 -23.99
C THR A 510 0.23 12.11 -23.50
N ALA A 511 1.40 12.61 -23.90
CA ALA A 511 1.84 13.97 -23.60
C ALA A 511 1.05 15.05 -24.38
N ASN A 512 0.15 14.66 -25.28
CA ASN A 512 -0.77 15.57 -25.96
C ASN A 512 -2.15 15.62 -25.27
N ASP A 513 -2.36 14.78 -24.25
CA ASP A 513 -3.63 14.62 -23.54
C ASP A 513 -3.40 14.82 -22.03
N ASP A 514 -2.57 15.80 -21.65
CA ASP A 514 -1.96 15.87 -20.31
C ASP A 514 -2.24 17.16 -19.54
N SER A 515 -3.23 17.93 -19.98
CA SER A 515 -3.49 19.25 -19.41
C SER A 515 -4.97 19.59 -19.15
N TYR A 516 -5.19 20.45 -18.15
CA TYR A 516 -6.49 21.02 -17.78
C TYR A 516 -6.39 22.49 -17.39
N TRP A 517 -7.49 23.22 -17.58
CA TRP A 517 -7.71 24.52 -16.95
C TRP A 517 -8.35 24.33 -15.59
N VAL A 518 -7.84 25.01 -14.56
CA VAL A 518 -8.35 24.86 -13.19
C VAL A 518 -8.56 26.22 -12.55
N LYS A 519 -9.71 26.45 -11.91
CA LYS A 519 -9.93 27.60 -11.02
C LYS A 519 -10.70 27.18 -9.77
N ILE A 520 -10.50 27.95 -8.71
CA ILE A 520 -11.25 27.84 -7.44
C ILE A 520 -12.15 29.06 -7.32
N ASP A 521 -13.41 28.83 -6.97
CA ASP A 521 -14.44 29.86 -6.82
C ASP A 521 -14.48 30.82 -8.04
N ASN A 522 -14.43 32.13 -7.77
CA ASN A 522 -14.39 33.18 -8.77
C ASN A 522 -12.96 33.58 -9.18
N GLY A 523 -11.97 32.74 -8.88
CA GLY A 523 -10.57 32.96 -9.25
C GLY A 523 -10.32 32.86 -10.76
N ALA A 524 -9.12 33.26 -11.17
CA ALA A 524 -8.66 33.10 -12.55
C ALA A 524 -8.34 31.63 -12.86
N PHE A 525 -8.51 31.23 -14.12
CA PHE A 525 -8.06 29.92 -14.59
C PHE A 525 -6.53 29.86 -14.63
N ALA A 526 -5.97 28.81 -14.04
CA ALA A 526 -4.58 28.42 -14.14
C ALA A 526 -4.43 27.20 -15.06
N THR A 527 -3.27 27.08 -15.68
CA THR A 527 -2.88 25.94 -16.52
C THR A 527 -2.23 24.87 -15.68
N ILE A 528 -2.77 23.65 -15.71
CA ILE A 528 -2.12 22.47 -15.14
C ILE A 528 -1.70 21.58 -16.31
N ASN A 529 -0.40 21.39 -16.50
CA ASN A 529 0.19 20.64 -17.61
C ASN A 529 1.11 19.53 -17.06
N GLY A 530 1.54 18.61 -17.92
CA GLY A 530 2.51 17.58 -17.52
C GLY A 530 1.88 16.49 -16.67
N LEU A 531 0.59 16.23 -16.85
CA LEU A 531 -0.17 15.24 -16.07
C LEU A 531 -0.11 13.83 -16.69
N ALA A 532 0.86 13.54 -17.55
CA ALA A 532 0.96 12.24 -18.22
C ALA A 532 1.00 11.08 -17.19
N THR A 533 0.15 10.08 -17.40
CA THR A 533 0.01 8.92 -16.51
C THR A 533 0.16 7.60 -17.25
N SER A 534 0.42 6.53 -16.50
CA SER A 534 0.32 5.16 -17.00
C SER A 534 -0.86 4.47 -16.32
N GLY A 535 -2.04 4.56 -16.96
CA GLY A 535 -3.32 4.17 -16.37
C GLY A 535 -3.81 5.17 -15.31
N TRP A 536 -4.75 4.73 -14.47
CA TRP A 536 -5.35 5.57 -13.44
C TRP A 536 -4.38 5.92 -12.30
N GLN A 537 -4.11 7.21 -12.12
CA GLN A 537 -3.23 7.71 -11.06
C GLN A 537 -3.82 8.96 -10.39
N TRP A 538 -3.52 9.15 -9.10
CA TRP A 538 -3.89 10.37 -8.38
C TRP A 538 -2.84 11.46 -8.61
N MET A 539 -3.24 12.51 -9.31
CA MET A 539 -2.39 13.64 -9.68
C MET A 539 -2.86 14.90 -8.96
N ARG A 540 -1.91 15.69 -8.45
CA ARG A 540 -2.25 16.95 -7.80
C ARG A 540 -2.48 18.02 -8.87
N LEU A 541 -3.65 18.65 -8.83
CA LEU A 541 -3.99 19.73 -9.74
C LEU A 541 -3.50 21.07 -9.18
N THR A 542 -3.89 21.40 -7.95
CA THR A 542 -3.58 22.69 -7.34
C THR A 542 -3.79 22.65 -5.83
N SER A 543 -3.53 23.76 -5.14
CA SER A 543 -3.92 23.99 -3.75
C SER A 543 -4.43 25.43 -3.57
N SER A 544 -5.34 25.63 -2.61
CA SER A 544 -5.89 26.94 -2.30
C SER A 544 -6.20 27.09 -0.82
N ASN A 545 -6.07 28.31 -0.29
CA ASN A 545 -6.53 28.64 1.05
C ASN A 545 -8.03 28.91 1.00
N LEU A 546 -8.81 28.10 1.72
CA LEU A 546 -10.26 28.20 1.76
C LEU A 546 -10.72 28.68 3.14
N SER A 547 -11.75 29.51 3.16
CA SER A 547 -12.49 29.87 4.37
C SER A 547 -13.51 28.79 4.71
N VAL A 548 -14.04 28.78 5.94
CA VAL A 548 -15.19 27.90 6.25
C VAL A 548 -16.38 28.27 5.37
N GLY A 549 -17.01 27.29 4.73
CA GLY A 549 -18.21 27.50 3.92
C GLY A 549 -18.20 26.79 2.56
N PRO A 550 -19.11 27.19 1.66
CA PRO A 550 -19.25 26.62 0.33
C PRO A 550 -18.17 27.15 -0.63
N HIS A 551 -17.68 26.25 -1.47
CA HIS A 551 -16.67 26.51 -2.48
C HIS A 551 -16.94 25.73 -3.76
N THR A 552 -16.33 26.18 -4.86
CA THR A 552 -16.33 25.47 -6.13
C THR A 552 -14.93 25.24 -6.68
N LEU A 553 -14.73 24.09 -7.32
CA LEU A 553 -13.60 23.81 -8.21
C LEU A 553 -14.16 23.68 -9.61
N THR A 554 -13.65 24.46 -10.56
CA THR A 554 -13.99 24.32 -11.97
C THR A 554 -12.79 23.80 -12.76
N ILE A 555 -13.00 22.70 -13.47
CA ILE A 555 -12.03 22.11 -14.40
C ILE A 555 -12.55 22.33 -15.83
N GLY A 556 -11.71 22.85 -16.72
CA GLY A 556 -12.00 22.95 -18.15
C GLY A 556 -11.04 22.10 -18.96
N TYR A 557 -11.52 21.51 -20.06
CA TYR A 557 -10.63 20.75 -20.95
C TYR A 557 -9.61 21.70 -21.61
N ARG A 558 -8.35 21.27 -21.70
CA ARG A 558 -7.33 21.93 -22.53
C ARG A 558 -7.08 21.11 -23.78
N GLU A 559 -6.96 19.80 -23.62
CA GLU A 559 -6.68 18.86 -24.68
C GLU A 559 -7.75 17.76 -24.70
N ASP A 560 -7.98 17.16 -25.86
CA ASP A 560 -8.84 15.99 -25.95
C ASP A 560 -8.15 14.76 -25.34
N GLY A 561 -8.93 13.71 -25.06
CA GLY A 561 -8.39 12.42 -24.58
C GLY A 561 -7.95 12.40 -23.10
N ALA A 562 -7.75 13.54 -22.44
CA ALA A 562 -7.44 13.60 -21.02
C ALA A 562 -8.67 13.14 -20.19
N GLN A 563 -8.51 12.07 -19.41
CA GLN A 563 -9.61 11.43 -18.69
C GLN A 563 -9.66 11.87 -17.22
N LEU A 564 -10.84 12.26 -16.76
CA LEU A 564 -11.10 12.68 -15.38
C LEU A 564 -12.13 11.76 -14.73
N ASP A 565 -11.74 11.12 -13.64
CA ASP A 565 -12.57 10.14 -12.93
C ASP A 565 -13.10 10.71 -11.61
N LYS A 566 -12.19 11.12 -10.72
CA LYS A 566 -12.56 11.48 -9.34
C LYS A 566 -11.72 12.63 -8.80
N LEU A 567 -12.22 13.31 -7.78
CA LEU A 567 -11.52 14.36 -7.06
C LEU A 567 -11.48 14.09 -5.55
N LEU A 568 -10.34 14.39 -4.94
CA LEU A 568 -10.15 14.54 -3.51
C LEU A 568 -9.77 15.99 -3.19
N VAL A 569 -10.58 16.63 -2.35
CA VAL A 569 -10.23 17.88 -1.68
C VAL A 569 -9.71 17.54 -0.29
N THR A 570 -8.45 17.85 0.00
CA THR A 570 -7.80 17.38 1.23
C THR A 570 -6.81 18.36 1.83
N THR A 571 -6.78 18.47 3.17
CA THR A 571 -5.71 19.23 3.86
C THR A 571 -4.41 18.42 3.99
N SER A 572 -4.41 17.15 3.59
CA SER A 572 -3.24 16.27 3.62
C SER A 572 -2.44 16.35 2.32
N ASN A 573 -1.12 16.23 2.42
CA ASN A 573 -0.22 16.04 1.27
C ASN A 573 0.04 14.56 0.97
N ALA A 574 -0.59 13.63 1.69
CA ALA A 574 -0.41 12.20 1.49
C ALA A 574 -0.64 11.79 0.03
N THR A 575 0.24 10.94 -0.49
CA THR A 575 0.00 10.22 -1.74
C THR A 575 -1.23 9.33 -1.57
N ILE A 576 -2.13 9.39 -2.55
CA ILE A 576 -3.38 8.62 -2.56
C ILE A 576 -3.25 7.51 -3.59
N THR A 577 -3.74 6.33 -3.25
CA THR A 577 -3.79 5.16 -4.14
C THR A 577 -5.19 4.54 -4.12
N GLY A 578 -5.48 3.68 -5.09
CA GLY A 578 -6.79 3.03 -5.22
C GLY A 578 -7.89 3.95 -5.78
N LEU A 579 -9.16 3.61 -5.50
CA LEU A 579 -10.35 4.27 -6.06
C LEU A 579 -10.85 5.48 -5.22
N GLY A 580 -10.23 5.76 -4.08
CA GLY A 580 -10.71 6.77 -3.13
C GLY A 580 -11.92 6.32 -2.29
N GLY A 581 -12.40 7.20 -1.42
CA GLY A 581 -13.58 6.96 -0.57
C GLY A 581 -14.90 7.34 -1.25
N ALA A 582 -16.03 7.03 -0.63
CA ALA A 582 -17.36 7.36 -1.18
C ALA A 582 -17.56 8.88 -1.34
N SER A 583 -18.25 9.30 -2.40
CA SER A 583 -18.58 10.70 -2.65
C SER A 583 -19.35 11.34 -1.49
N THR A 584 -19.14 12.63 -1.30
CA THR A 584 -19.87 13.46 -0.33
C THR A 584 -20.87 14.41 -1.01
N GLU A 585 -20.98 14.35 -2.33
CA GLU A 585 -21.95 15.10 -3.11
C GLU A 585 -23.36 14.53 -2.95
N ALA A 586 -24.38 15.38 -3.07
CA ALA A 586 -25.75 14.92 -3.11
C ALA A 586 -26.05 14.35 -4.50
N ASP A 587 -26.27 13.04 -4.58
CA ASP A 587 -26.62 12.36 -5.82
C ASP A 587 -28.15 12.38 -6.04
N THR A 588 -28.56 12.88 -7.20
CA THR A 588 -29.96 12.98 -7.63
C THR A 588 -30.19 12.30 -8.98
N THR A 589 -29.17 11.64 -9.53
CA THR A 589 -29.22 11.01 -10.85
C THR A 589 -29.59 9.54 -10.68
N PRO A 590 -30.68 9.05 -11.31
CA PRO A 590 -31.00 7.63 -11.27
C PRO A 590 -29.95 6.75 -11.96
N PRO A 591 -29.77 5.49 -11.52
CA PRO A 591 -28.87 4.53 -12.16
C PRO A 591 -29.21 4.29 -13.64
N VAL A 592 -28.19 3.94 -14.43
CA VAL A 592 -28.34 3.44 -15.81
C VAL A 592 -28.41 1.91 -15.78
N ILE A 593 -29.52 1.36 -16.27
CA ILE A 593 -29.68 -0.09 -16.39
C ILE A 593 -29.08 -0.58 -17.70
N LYS A 594 -28.34 -1.69 -17.60
CA LYS A 594 -27.95 -2.54 -18.74
C LYS A 594 -28.42 -3.94 -18.43
N ALA A 595 -29.58 -4.34 -18.96
CA ALA A 595 -30.14 -5.67 -18.74
C ALA A 595 -30.34 -6.45 -20.05
N ALA A 596 -30.24 -7.77 -20.00
CA ALA A 596 -30.58 -8.63 -21.13
C ALA A 596 -31.32 -9.90 -20.68
N GLY A 597 -32.22 -10.37 -21.55
CA GLY A 597 -32.90 -11.65 -21.38
C GLY A 597 -32.01 -12.85 -21.71
N PHE A 598 -32.36 -14.02 -21.18
CA PHE A 598 -31.63 -15.26 -21.42
C PHE A 598 -32.54 -16.50 -21.43
N MET A 599 -32.02 -17.63 -21.90
CA MET A 599 -32.69 -18.93 -21.89
C MET A 599 -32.13 -19.81 -20.79
N VAL A 600 -33.02 -20.51 -20.08
CA VAL A 600 -32.65 -21.25 -18.87
C VAL A 600 -33.50 -22.51 -18.72
N ALA A 601 -32.87 -23.63 -18.33
CA ALA A 601 -33.56 -24.87 -18.07
C ALA A 601 -34.11 -24.92 -16.63
N ILE A 602 -35.23 -25.59 -16.44
CA ILE A 602 -35.76 -25.90 -15.10
C ILE A 602 -34.93 -26.99 -14.41
N ASP A 603 -34.86 -26.96 -13.07
CA ASP A 603 -34.13 -28.00 -12.34
C ASP A 603 -34.99 -29.25 -12.17
N ARG A 604 -34.33 -30.40 -11.91
CA ARG A 604 -34.95 -31.73 -11.76
C ARG A 604 -36.05 -31.82 -10.68
N ASN A 605 -36.18 -30.82 -9.82
CA ASN A 605 -37.24 -30.72 -8.82
C ASN A 605 -38.47 -29.94 -9.32
N GLY A 606 -38.51 -29.54 -10.59
CA GLY A 606 -39.61 -28.79 -11.21
C GLY A 606 -39.66 -27.31 -10.80
N THR A 607 -38.57 -26.76 -10.27
CA THR A 607 -38.43 -25.35 -9.87
C THR A 607 -37.10 -24.78 -10.34
N ARG A 608 -37.04 -23.50 -10.68
CA ARG A 608 -35.81 -22.78 -11.01
C ARG A 608 -35.83 -21.42 -10.34
N THR A 609 -34.73 -21.03 -9.72
CA THR A 609 -34.53 -19.67 -9.22
C THR A 609 -33.47 -18.94 -10.04
N ILE A 610 -33.68 -17.65 -10.27
CA ILE A 610 -32.72 -16.72 -10.87
C ILE A 610 -32.43 -15.58 -9.90
N GLU A 611 -31.29 -14.94 -10.06
CA GLU A 611 -30.86 -13.77 -9.30
C GLU A 611 -30.75 -12.55 -10.22
N ALA A 612 -30.69 -11.34 -9.65
CA ALA A 612 -30.55 -10.11 -10.43
C ALA A 612 -29.29 -10.12 -11.34
N ALA A 613 -28.21 -10.77 -10.88
CA ALA A 613 -26.98 -10.93 -11.64
C ALA A 613 -27.14 -11.77 -12.92
N ASP A 614 -28.18 -12.61 -13.03
CA ASP A 614 -28.43 -13.40 -14.24
C ASP A 614 -28.93 -12.55 -15.42
N VAL A 615 -29.51 -11.37 -15.14
CA VAL A 615 -30.04 -10.45 -16.15
C VAL A 615 -29.25 -9.14 -16.25
N ASP A 616 -28.43 -8.82 -15.27
CA ASP A 616 -27.60 -7.61 -15.26
C ASP A 616 -26.35 -7.77 -16.15
N TRP A 617 -26.15 -6.81 -17.05
CA TRP A 617 -25.02 -6.71 -17.99
C TRP A 617 -24.13 -5.51 -17.68
N GLY A 618 -24.00 -5.19 -16.38
CA GLY A 618 -23.16 -4.11 -15.88
C GLY A 618 -23.91 -2.79 -15.77
N SER A 619 -25.08 -2.81 -15.14
CA SER A 619 -25.76 -1.59 -14.69
C SER A 619 -24.84 -0.80 -13.75
N TYR A 620 -24.90 0.52 -13.82
CA TYR A 620 -23.99 1.39 -13.11
C TYR A 620 -24.70 2.69 -12.71
N ASP A 621 -24.14 3.34 -11.70
CA ASP A 621 -24.50 4.71 -11.34
C ASP A 621 -23.22 5.55 -11.31
N ASN A 622 -23.29 6.74 -11.92
CA ASN A 622 -22.12 7.58 -12.15
C ASN A 622 -21.73 8.41 -10.92
N CYS A 623 -22.52 8.33 -9.86
CA CYS A 623 -22.47 9.27 -8.76
C CYS A 623 -22.16 8.60 -7.42
N SER A 624 -23.13 7.91 -6.84
CA SER A 624 -22.99 7.22 -5.56
C SER A 624 -22.72 5.73 -5.73
N GLY A 625 -22.82 5.21 -6.95
CA GLY A 625 -22.66 3.80 -7.27
C GLY A 625 -23.89 2.97 -6.89
N VAL A 626 -23.95 1.71 -7.34
CA VAL A 626 -25.12 0.85 -7.13
C VAL A 626 -25.16 0.30 -5.70
N ALA A 627 -26.29 0.48 -5.01
CA ALA A 627 -26.54 -0.08 -3.69
C ALA A 627 -27.19 -1.47 -3.75
N SER A 628 -28.18 -1.65 -4.63
CA SER A 628 -28.91 -2.91 -4.74
C SER A 628 -29.52 -3.13 -6.12
N MET A 629 -29.74 -4.41 -6.44
CA MET A 629 -30.44 -4.86 -7.64
C MET A 629 -31.49 -5.90 -7.22
N THR A 630 -32.72 -5.76 -7.69
CA THR A 630 -33.83 -6.65 -7.32
C THR A 630 -34.64 -7.07 -8.55
N LEU A 631 -35.26 -8.25 -8.47
CA LEU A 631 -36.19 -8.76 -9.46
C LEU A 631 -37.59 -8.88 -8.83
N ASP A 632 -38.62 -8.55 -9.61
CA ASP A 632 -40.03 -8.74 -9.24
C ASP A 632 -40.44 -10.23 -9.17
N LYS A 633 -39.75 -11.09 -9.92
CA LYS A 633 -39.94 -12.54 -9.93
C LYS A 633 -38.60 -13.27 -10.01
N THR A 634 -38.31 -14.09 -9.00
CA THR A 634 -37.07 -14.87 -8.90
C THR A 634 -37.28 -16.37 -9.04
N THR A 635 -38.46 -16.90 -8.73
CA THR A 635 -38.75 -18.35 -8.77
C THR A 635 -39.75 -18.70 -9.86
N PHE A 636 -39.43 -19.76 -10.59
CA PHE A 636 -40.21 -20.31 -11.69
C PHE A 636 -40.49 -21.79 -11.44
N THR A 637 -41.66 -22.26 -11.84
CA THR A 637 -42.02 -23.69 -11.81
C THR A 637 -42.39 -24.16 -13.21
N CYS A 638 -42.71 -25.45 -13.37
CA CYS A 638 -43.20 -25.98 -14.64
C CYS A 638 -44.45 -25.25 -15.18
N ALA A 639 -45.20 -24.52 -14.34
CA ALA A 639 -46.30 -23.66 -14.78
C ALA A 639 -45.83 -22.41 -15.54
N ASN A 640 -44.53 -22.13 -15.54
CA ASN A 640 -43.90 -20.96 -16.15
C ASN A 640 -43.07 -21.31 -17.40
N MET A 641 -43.30 -22.46 -18.04
CA MET A 641 -42.65 -22.79 -19.31
C MET A 641 -42.95 -21.76 -20.38
N GLY A 642 -41.96 -21.39 -21.19
CA GLY A 642 -42.11 -20.31 -22.16
C GLY A 642 -41.48 -18.98 -21.72
N PRO A 643 -41.75 -17.90 -22.47
CA PRO A 643 -41.23 -16.58 -22.16
C PRO A 643 -41.89 -16.00 -20.91
N ASN A 644 -41.08 -15.53 -19.96
CA ASN A 644 -41.51 -14.82 -18.76
C ASN A 644 -40.90 -13.43 -18.75
N GLN A 645 -41.71 -12.42 -18.45
CA GLN A 645 -41.19 -11.07 -18.20
C GLN A 645 -40.75 -10.95 -16.75
N VAL A 646 -39.55 -10.39 -16.54
CA VAL A 646 -39.01 -10.04 -15.23
C VAL A 646 -38.50 -8.60 -15.26
N THR A 647 -38.71 -7.87 -14.18
CA THR A 647 -38.32 -6.47 -14.04
C THR A 647 -37.13 -6.35 -13.11
N LEU A 648 -35.98 -5.93 -13.66
CA LEU A 648 -34.81 -5.54 -12.89
C LEU A 648 -34.99 -4.12 -12.37
N THR A 649 -34.91 -3.93 -11.06
CA THR A 649 -34.87 -2.61 -10.42
C THR A 649 -33.50 -2.40 -9.79
N VAL A 650 -32.81 -1.35 -10.24
CA VAL A 650 -31.48 -0.96 -9.74
C VAL A 650 -31.64 0.31 -8.91
N THR A 651 -31.10 0.31 -7.69
CA THR A 651 -31.11 1.45 -6.76
C THR A 651 -29.68 1.83 -6.40
N ASP A 652 -29.34 3.11 -6.47
CA ASP A 652 -28.03 3.64 -6.05
C ASP A 652 -27.92 3.84 -4.53
N ASN A 653 -26.73 4.24 -4.06
CA ASN A 653 -26.46 4.51 -2.64
C ASN A 653 -27.11 5.80 -2.11
N ALA A 654 -27.67 6.64 -2.97
CA ALA A 654 -28.45 7.82 -2.61
C ALA A 654 -29.96 7.56 -2.56
N GLY A 655 -30.40 6.39 -3.02
CA GLY A 655 -31.80 5.95 -3.04
C GLY A 655 -32.56 6.27 -4.31
N ASN A 656 -31.90 6.74 -5.38
CA ASN A 656 -32.57 6.86 -6.69
C ASN A 656 -32.66 5.47 -7.35
N SER A 657 -33.71 5.25 -8.13
CA SER A 657 -33.99 3.94 -8.72
C SER A 657 -34.49 4.03 -10.16
N THR A 658 -34.06 3.07 -10.97
CA THR A 658 -34.56 2.83 -12.34
C THR A 658 -35.05 1.38 -12.44
N SER A 659 -35.95 1.07 -13.37
CA SER A 659 -36.41 -0.29 -13.65
C SER A 659 -36.47 -0.60 -15.14
N GLU A 660 -36.10 -1.82 -15.55
CA GLU A 660 -36.21 -2.31 -16.93
C GLU A 660 -36.74 -3.75 -16.96
N THR A 661 -37.58 -4.07 -17.94
CA THR A 661 -38.15 -5.42 -18.10
C THR A 661 -37.43 -6.20 -19.19
N VAL A 662 -36.97 -7.41 -18.84
CA VAL A 662 -36.35 -8.37 -19.78
C VAL A 662 -37.15 -9.66 -19.86
N THR A 663 -36.89 -10.48 -20.89
CA THR A 663 -37.56 -11.78 -21.10
C THR A 663 -36.64 -12.94 -20.72
N VAL A 664 -37.08 -13.77 -19.77
CA VAL A 664 -36.45 -15.03 -19.38
C VAL A 664 -37.22 -16.19 -20.03
N MET A 665 -36.53 -16.99 -20.83
CA MET A 665 -37.11 -18.10 -21.58
C MET A 665 -36.84 -19.42 -20.86
N LEU A 666 -37.86 -19.97 -20.18
CA LEU A 666 -37.77 -21.21 -19.42
C LEU A 666 -38.06 -22.45 -20.29
N VAL A 667 -37.10 -23.36 -20.38
CA VAL A 667 -37.22 -24.62 -21.14
C VAL A 667 -37.12 -25.84 -20.22
N ASP A 668 -37.74 -26.93 -20.62
CA ASP A 668 -37.46 -28.26 -20.09
C ASP A 668 -36.71 -29.06 -21.17
N ASN A 669 -35.52 -29.52 -20.82
CA ASN A 669 -34.63 -30.27 -21.68
C ASN A 669 -34.22 -31.62 -21.08
N THR A 670 -34.90 -32.07 -20.01
CA THR A 670 -34.59 -33.33 -19.35
C THR A 670 -35.55 -34.41 -19.81
N ALA A 671 -35.03 -35.59 -20.12
CA ALA A 671 -35.89 -36.70 -20.52
C ALA A 671 -36.45 -37.45 -19.31
N PRO A 672 -37.65 -38.07 -19.42
CA PRO A 672 -38.27 -38.80 -18.31
C PRO A 672 -37.38 -39.90 -17.72
N THR A 673 -37.46 -40.06 -16.40
CA THR A 673 -36.84 -41.20 -15.69
C THR A 673 -37.81 -42.39 -15.65
N ILE A 674 -37.46 -43.46 -16.38
CA ILE A 674 -38.35 -44.62 -16.53
C ILE A 674 -38.14 -45.67 -15.44
N MET A 675 -39.19 -45.91 -14.66
CA MET A 675 -39.27 -46.95 -13.64
C MET A 675 -40.20 -48.07 -14.12
N ALA A 676 -39.72 -48.96 -15.00
CA ALA A 676 -40.51 -50.10 -15.49
C ALA A 676 -40.09 -51.44 -14.84
N ALA A 677 -41.06 -52.34 -14.64
CA ALA A 677 -40.85 -53.71 -14.15
C ALA A 677 -41.64 -54.74 -14.98
N GLY A 678 -41.07 -55.94 -15.13
CA GLY A 678 -41.72 -57.07 -15.81
C GLY A 678 -42.78 -57.75 -14.93
N PHE A 679 -43.76 -58.41 -15.55
CA PHE A 679 -44.81 -59.16 -14.86
C PHE A 679 -45.29 -60.38 -15.66
N GLN A 680 -46.14 -61.21 -15.05
CA GLN A 680 -46.73 -62.37 -15.70
C GLN A 680 -48.19 -62.13 -16.10
N VAL A 681 -48.55 -62.54 -17.31
CA VAL A 681 -49.80 -62.22 -17.96
C VAL A 681 -50.37 -63.46 -18.66
N SER A 682 -51.57 -63.93 -18.29
CA SER A 682 -52.23 -65.07 -18.95
C SER A 682 -53.09 -64.62 -20.13
N LEU A 683 -53.07 -65.35 -21.24
CA LEU A 683 -53.95 -65.15 -22.40
C LEU A 683 -55.43 -65.40 -22.04
N MET A 684 -56.35 -64.79 -22.80
CA MET A 684 -57.80 -65.04 -22.70
C MET A 684 -58.41 -65.22 -24.09
N ASN A 685 -58.91 -66.43 -24.36
CA ASN A 685 -59.32 -66.87 -25.70
C ASN A 685 -58.21 -66.69 -26.75
N GLY A 686 -56.96 -66.96 -26.36
CA GLY A 686 -55.81 -67.01 -27.27
C GLY A 686 -55.18 -65.66 -27.60
N THR A 687 -55.61 -64.56 -26.96
CA THR A 687 -55.02 -63.21 -27.10
C THR A 687 -55.03 -62.47 -25.78
N ARG A 688 -54.06 -61.57 -25.57
CA ARG A 688 -54.10 -60.56 -24.51
C ARG A 688 -53.38 -59.27 -24.92
N LYS A 689 -54.00 -58.14 -24.58
CA LYS A 689 -53.38 -56.82 -24.68
C LYS A 689 -52.90 -56.37 -23.29
N ILE A 690 -51.75 -55.70 -23.24
CA ILE A 690 -51.23 -55.00 -22.08
C ILE A 690 -51.18 -53.49 -22.37
N GLU A 691 -51.24 -52.70 -21.33
CA GLU A 691 -51.15 -51.25 -21.37
C GLU A 691 -49.84 -50.79 -20.71
N ALA A 692 -49.43 -49.54 -20.97
CA ALA A 692 -48.20 -48.98 -20.40
C ALA A 692 -48.18 -49.04 -18.87
N ASN A 693 -49.33 -48.82 -18.23
CA ASN A 693 -49.50 -48.90 -16.78
C ASN A 693 -49.27 -50.29 -16.19
N ASP A 694 -49.34 -51.36 -17.00
CA ASP A 694 -49.08 -52.72 -16.52
C ASP A 694 -47.59 -52.96 -16.20
N VAL A 695 -46.70 -52.17 -16.82
CA VAL A 695 -45.24 -52.27 -16.62
C VAL A 695 -44.64 -51.03 -15.95
N ASP A 696 -45.36 -49.90 -15.92
CA ASP A 696 -44.93 -48.70 -15.23
C ASP A 696 -45.02 -48.85 -13.70
N TYR A 697 -43.95 -48.46 -13.03
CA TYR A 697 -43.73 -48.61 -11.59
C TYR A 697 -43.36 -47.27 -10.94
N GLY A 698 -43.86 -46.18 -11.52
CA GLY A 698 -43.65 -44.81 -11.05
C GLY A 698 -42.62 -44.04 -11.89
N SER A 699 -42.70 -44.12 -13.22
CA SER A 699 -41.89 -43.24 -14.08
C SER A 699 -42.21 -41.78 -13.77
N THR A 700 -41.19 -40.94 -13.72
CA THR A 700 -41.31 -39.54 -13.32
C THR A 700 -40.49 -38.64 -14.22
N ASP A 701 -40.90 -37.39 -14.25
CA ASP A 701 -40.24 -36.30 -14.96
C ASP A 701 -40.41 -35.02 -14.12
N ASP A 702 -39.51 -34.05 -14.27
CA ASP A 702 -39.52 -32.81 -13.49
C ASP A 702 -40.68 -31.89 -13.87
N CYS A 703 -41.12 -31.92 -15.13
CA CYS A 703 -42.34 -31.24 -15.61
C CYS A 703 -43.47 -32.16 -16.06
N GLY A 704 -43.34 -33.44 -15.75
CA GLY A 704 -44.40 -34.42 -15.82
C GLY A 704 -44.47 -35.11 -17.18
N ILE A 705 -44.99 -36.34 -17.17
CA ILE A 705 -45.07 -37.19 -18.35
C ILE A 705 -46.35 -36.87 -19.13
N ALA A 706 -46.22 -36.47 -20.40
CA ALA A 706 -47.34 -36.23 -21.30
C ALA A 706 -47.97 -37.52 -21.80
N SER A 707 -47.15 -38.52 -22.13
CA SER A 707 -47.65 -39.80 -22.65
C SER A 707 -46.74 -40.97 -22.33
N MET A 708 -47.35 -42.15 -22.22
CA MET A 708 -46.67 -43.43 -22.07
C MET A 708 -47.19 -44.41 -23.12
N THR A 709 -46.29 -45.04 -23.87
CA THR A 709 -46.61 -46.01 -24.91
C THR A 709 -45.83 -47.30 -24.70
N ILE A 710 -46.39 -48.42 -25.13
CA ILE A 710 -45.80 -49.74 -24.92
C ILE A 710 -45.84 -50.57 -26.21
N SER A 711 -44.72 -51.22 -26.54
CA SER A 711 -44.61 -52.06 -27.73
C SER A 711 -43.67 -53.26 -27.53
N PRO A 712 -44.05 -54.50 -27.93
CA PRO A 712 -45.38 -54.88 -28.41
C PRO A 712 -46.42 -54.88 -27.28
N SER A 713 -47.68 -54.55 -27.60
CA SER A 713 -48.76 -54.46 -26.62
C SER A 713 -49.77 -55.62 -26.69
N THR A 714 -49.69 -56.50 -27.70
CA THR A 714 -50.64 -57.60 -27.90
C THR A 714 -49.89 -58.92 -28.08
N PHE A 715 -50.34 -59.96 -27.36
CA PHE A 715 -49.74 -61.29 -27.34
C PHE A 715 -50.78 -62.34 -27.70
N THR A 716 -50.35 -63.40 -28.38
CA THR A 716 -51.17 -64.55 -28.80
C THR A 716 -50.57 -65.86 -28.28
N CYS A 717 -51.20 -67.01 -28.56
CA CYS A 717 -50.63 -68.32 -28.21
C CYS A 717 -49.20 -68.55 -28.77
N ALA A 718 -48.79 -67.84 -29.84
CA ALA A 718 -47.43 -67.90 -30.36
C ALA A 718 -46.39 -67.20 -29.46
N ASN A 719 -46.85 -66.39 -28.50
CA ASN A 719 -46.02 -65.61 -27.60
C ASN A 719 -45.92 -66.22 -26.19
N VAL A 720 -46.38 -67.46 -25.95
CA VAL A 720 -46.26 -68.12 -24.64
C VAL A 720 -44.78 -68.28 -24.27
N GLY A 721 -44.38 -67.75 -23.11
CA GLY A 721 -42.99 -67.61 -22.69
C GLY A 721 -42.56 -66.15 -22.44
N PRO A 722 -41.25 -65.88 -22.29
CA PRO A 722 -40.73 -64.53 -22.03
C PRO A 722 -40.77 -63.67 -23.29
N ASN A 723 -41.32 -62.46 -23.19
CA ASN A 723 -41.34 -61.47 -24.28
C ASN A 723 -40.71 -60.16 -23.80
N GLN A 724 -39.89 -59.54 -24.65
CA GLN A 724 -39.36 -58.20 -24.37
C GLN A 724 -40.36 -57.13 -24.81
N VAL A 725 -40.63 -56.18 -23.91
CA VAL A 725 -41.57 -55.10 -24.12
C VAL A 725 -40.91 -53.78 -23.76
N THR A 726 -41.03 -52.78 -24.62
CA THR A 726 -40.44 -51.45 -24.42
C THR A 726 -41.52 -50.46 -24.00
N LEU A 727 -41.35 -49.87 -22.82
CA LEU A 727 -42.09 -48.70 -22.37
C LEU A 727 -41.36 -47.45 -22.85
N THR A 728 -42.06 -46.55 -23.53
CA THR A 728 -41.55 -45.24 -23.96
C THR A 728 -42.40 -44.15 -23.30
N CYS A 729 -41.74 -43.25 -22.57
CA CYS A 729 -42.36 -42.09 -21.93
C CYS A 729 -41.92 -40.82 -22.66
N VAL A 730 -42.86 -39.90 -22.90
CA VAL A 730 -42.61 -38.56 -23.46
C VAL A 730 -43.14 -37.55 -22.45
N ASP A 731 -42.32 -36.56 -22.06
CA ASP A 731 -42.74 -35.47 -21.17
C ASP A 731 -43.57 -34.40 -21.88
N ASN A 732 -44.00 -33.39 -21.11
CA ASN A 732 -44.78 -32.25 -21.58
C ASN A 732 -44.00 -31.27 -22.48
N ALA A 733 -42.66 -31.31 -22.47
CA ALA A 733 -41.79 -30.54 -23.35
C ALA A 733 -41.41 -31.28 -24.65
N GLY A 734 -41.76 -32.57 -24.74
CA GLY A 734 -41.49 -33.44 -25.89
C GLY A 734 -40.19 -34.23 -25.80
N ASN A 735 -39.46 -34.21 -24.68
CA ASN A 735 -38.30 -35.10 -24.51
C ASN A 735 -38.79 -36.53 -24.23
N SER A 736 -38.01 -37.53 -24.63
CA SER A 736 -38.44 -38.93 -24.62
C SER A 736 -37.37 -39.86 -24.09
N ALA A 737 -37.79 -40.88 -23.32
CA ALA A 737 -36.95 -41.99 -22.89
C ALA A 737 -37.65 -43.33 -23.15
N SER A 738 -36.90 -44.43 -23.19
CA SER A 738 -37.46 -45.79 -23.31
C SER A 738 -36.73 -46.80 -22.43
N LYS A 739 -37.45 -47.81 -21.91
CA LYS A 739 -36.88 -48.94 -21.15
C LYS A 739 -37.57 -50.25 -21.50
N THR A 740 -36.78 -51.30 -21.73
CA THR A 740 -37.28 -52.65 -22.03
C THR A 740 -37.37 -53.51 -20.78
N VAL A 741 -38.48 -54.23 -20.61
CA VAL A 741 -38.73 -55.19 -19.53
C VAL A 741 -39.23 -56.52 -20.10
N THR A 742 -39.11 -57.59 -19.31
CA THR A 742 -39.58 -58.92 -19.70
C THR A 742 -40.98 -59.20 -19.17
N VAL A 743 -41.93 -59.46 -20.06
CA VAL A 743 -43.29 -59.91 -19.72
C VAL A 743 -43.41 -61.42 -19.98
N MET A 744 -43.82 -62.18 -18.97
CA MET A 744 -44.01 -63.63 -19.06
C MET A 744 -45.45 -63.94 -19.46
N VAL A 745 -45.67 -64.46 -20.67
CA VAL A 745 -47.01 -64.80 -21.16
C VAL A 745 -47.30 -66.27 -20.89
N THR A 746 -48.42 -66.56 -20.22
CA THR A 746 -48.91 -67.93 -20.00
C THR A 746 -50.13 -68.24 -20.86
N GLY A 747 -50.15 -69.42 -21.49
CA GLY A 747 -51.24 -69.85 -22.36
C GLY A 747 -52.52 -70.20 -21.59
N ASP A 748 -53.65 -70.18 -22.30
CA ASP A 748 -54.96 -70.64 -21.79
C ASP A 748 -55.39 -71.94 -22.50
N ALA A 749 -56.60 -72.42 -22.20
CA ALA A 749 -57.15 -73.66 -22.77
C ALA A 749 -57.33 -73.63 -24.30
N SER A 750 -57.24 -72.46 -24.94
CA SER A 750 -57.28 -72.34 -26.41
C SER A 750 -55.91 -72.56 -27.07
N CYS A 751 -54.83 -72.58 -26.28
CA CYS A 751 -53.46 -72.78 -26.76
C CYS A 751 -53.03 -74.26 -26.80
N VAL A 752 -53.95 -75.22 -26.60
CA VAL A 752 -53.69 -76.67 -26.69
C VAL A 752 -54.33 -77.28 -27.93
N SER A 753 -53.50 -77.63 -28.92
CA SER A 753 -53.85 -78.59 -29.97
C SER A 753 -52.98 -79.86 -29.85
N SER A 754 -53.67 -80.98 -29.60
CA SER A 754 -53.23 -82.38 -29.58
C SER A 754 -52.32 -82.84 -28.42
N LEU A 755 -52.87 -83.70 -27.54
CA LEU A 755 -52.58 -85.14 -27.49
C LEU A 755 -53.31 -85.76 -26.31
N GLY A 756 -54.03 -86.86 -26.57
CA GLY A 756 -54.83 -87.57 -25.58
C GLY A 756 -54.02 -88.52 -24.70
N GLY A 757 -54.66 -88.94 -23.61
CA GLY A 757 -54.51 -90.28 -23.06
C GLY A 757 -53.93 -90.41 -21.65
N LEU A 758 -54.84 -90.54 -20.68
CA LEU A 758 -54.77 -91.39 -19.47
C LEU A 758 -53.70 -91.04 -18.40
N ALA A 759 -53.87 -91.28 -17.11
CA ALA A 759 -54.97 -91.53 -16.18
C ALA A 759 -54.32 -91.57 -14.78
N ASN A 760 -55.06 -91.13 -13.75
CA ASN A 760 -54.98 -91.50 -12.32
C ASN A 760 -53.66 -92.01 -11.71
N ASN A 761 -53.21 -91.37 -10.62
CA ASN A 761 -53.15 -92.06 -9.33
C ASN A 761 -52.95 -91.10 -8.15
N ALA A 762 -53.66 -91.44 -7.06
CA ALA A 762 -53.55 -90.84 -5.73
C ALA A 762 -52.21 -91.17 -5.06
N VAL A 763 -51.93 -90.50 -3.92
CA VAL A 763 -51.41 -91.04 -2.63
C VAL A 763 -50.46 -90.07 -1.88
N SER A 764 -50.96 -89.66 -0.71
CA SER A 764 -50.38 -89.35 0.63
C SER A 764 -48.90 -88.99 0.92
N SER A 765 -48.78 -87.95 1.78
CA SER A 765 -48.04 -87.81 3.07
C SER A 765 -46.52 -88.09 3.27
N GLY A 766 -45.79 -87.02 3.65
CA GLY A 766 -44.74 -86.95 4.71
C GLY A 766 -43.26 -87.33 4.37
N PRO A 767 -42.23 -86.93 5.17
CA PRO A 767 -41.71 -85.57 5.45
C PRO A 767 -40.18 -85.38 5.14
N ALA A 768 -39.66 -84.16 5.42
CA ALA A 768 -38.26 -83.68 5.58
C ALA A 768 -37.52 -82.98 4.41
N GLY A 769 -36.94 -81.79 4.69
CA GLY A 769 -36.12 -80.95 3.79
C GLY A 769 -36.12 -79.48 4.26
N GLU A 770 -35.33 -79.14 5.29
CA GLU A 770 -35.40 -77.84 5.99
C GLU A 770 -35.02 -76.62 5.13
N LEU A 771 -35.75 -75.51 5.34
CA LEU A 771 -35.44 -74.17 4.85
C LEU A 771 -35.05 -73.32 6.08
N GLN A 772 -33.85 -72.76 6.09
CA GLN A 772 -33.31 -72.02 7.25
C GLN A 772 -32.78 -70.64 6.84
N ALA A 773 -32.78 -69.69 7.79
CA ALA A 773 -32.26 -68.34 7.63
C ALA A 773 -31.28 -68.01 8.77
N TYR A 774 -30.06 -67.55 8.45
CA TYR A 774 -29.03 -67.24 9.44
C TYR A 774 -28.13 -66.07 9.00
N PRO A 775 -27.77 -65.13 9.90
CA PRO A 775 -28.26 -64.97 11.27
C PRO A 775 -29.74 -64.55 11.30
N ASN A 776 -30.46 -64.93 12.37
CA ASN A 776 -31.84 -64.52 12.61
C ASN A 776 -32.02 -64.30 14.13
N PRO A 777 -32.00 -63.06 14.63
CA PRO A 777 -32.21 -61.82 13.87
C PRO A 777 -31.01 -61.37 13.00
N ALA A 778 -31.28 -60.71 11.89
CA ALA A 778 -30.28 -60.17 10.96
C ALA A 778 -30.17 -58.65 11.06
N THR A 779 -28.94 -58.14 11.13
CA THR A 779 -28.66 -56.69 11.24
C THR A 779 -28.11 -56.10 9.94
N GLU A 780 -27.23 -56.84 9.26
CA GLU A 780 -26.61 -56.41 8.00
C GLU A 780 -27.01 -57.31 6.83
N GLN A 781 -26.86 -58.63 6.97
CA GLN A 781 -27.24 -59.61 5.95
C GLN A 781 -27.76 -60.91 6.58
N ALA A 782 -28.53 -61.66 5.80
CA ALA A 782 -28.97 -63.01 6.15
C ALA A 782 -28.81 -63.98 4.98
N THR A 783 -28.37 -65.20 5.27
CA THR A 783 -28.26 -66.29 4.31
C THR A 783 -29.45 -67.23 4.45
N ILE A 784 -30.15 -67.48 3.35
CA ILE A 784 -31.26 -68.43 3.25
C ILE A 784 -30.74 -69.71 2.61
N SER A 785 -30.78 -70.82 3.34
CA SER A 785 -30.24 -72.11 2.92
C SER A 785 -31.33 -73.19 2.86
N PHE A 786 -31.26 -74.06 1.86
CA PHE A 786 -32.18 -75.18 1.69
C PHE A 786 -31.53 -76.40 1.03
N LYS A 787 -32.12 -77.57 1.24
CA LYS A 787 -31.77 -78.81 0.52
C LYS A 787 -32.90 -79.21 -0.42
N ALA A 788 -32.59 -79.36 -1.70
CA ALA A 788 -33.55 -79.79 -2.70
C ALA A 788 -33.80 -81.30 -2.57
N VAL A 789 -35.06 -81.70 -2.45
CA VAL A 789 -35.45 -83.12 -2.30
C VAL A 789 -35.67 -83.79 -3.66
N LYS A 790 -36.03 -83.02 -4.68
CA LYS A 790 -36.20 -83.45 -6.07
C LYS A 790 -35.50 -82.48 -7.01
N ALA A 791 -35.02 -82.99 -8.13
CA ALA A 791 -34.47 -82.15 -9.18
C ALA A 791 -35.59 -81.34 -9.87
N GLY A 792 -35.28 -80.11 -10.29
CA GLY A 792 -36.18 -79.23 -11.04
C GLY A 792 -36.07 -77.77 -10.60
N ALA A 793 -36.98 -76.91 -11.06
CA ALA A 793 -36.89 -75.46 -10.81
C ALA A 793 -37.20 -75.11 -9.35
N ALA A 794 -36.31 -74.39 -8.69
CA ALA A 794 -36.52 -73.86 -7.35
C ALA A 794 -36.46 -72.33 -7.30
N GLN A 795 -37.28 -71.74 -6.44
CA GLN A 795 -37.30 -70.31 -6.16
C GLN A 795 -37.22 -70.03 -4.67
N VAL A 796 -36.38 -69.09 -4.27
CA VAL A 796 -36.35 -68.52 -2.92
C VAL A 796 -36.82 -67.07 -3.01
N LEU A 797 -37.94 -66.80 -2.36
CA LEU A 797 -38.68 -65.55 -2.41
C LEU A 797 -38.79 -64.97 -0.98
N VAL A 798 -38.71 -63.66 -0.82
CA VAL A 798 -38.83 -62.99 0.48
C VAL A 798 -40.01 -62.03 0.42
N TYR A 799 -40.91 -62.13 1.39
CA TYR A 799 -42.11 -61.30 1.49
C TYR A 799 -42.10 -60.51 2.79
N ASN A 800 -42.68 -59.31 2.79
CA ASN A 800 -42.93 -58.55 4.02
C ASN A 800 -44.19 -59.07 4.77
N THR A 801 -44.52 -58.48 5.93
CA THR A 801 -45.69 -58.87 6.74
C THR A 801 -47.04 -58.66 6.03
N LEU A 802 -47.09 -57.83 4.99
CA LEU A 802 -48.26 -57.58 4.16
C LEU A 802 -48.38 -58.57 2.99
N GLY A 803 -47.46 -59.54 2.87
CA GLY A 803 -47.44 -60.54 1.80
C GLY A 803 -46.91 -60.02 0.47
N ARG A 804 -46.27 -58.83 0.44
CA ARG A 804 -45.63 -58.27 -0.76
C ARG A 804 -44.23 -58.85 -0.95
N LEU A 805 -43.93 -59.33 -2.15
CA LEU A 805 -42.60 -59.82 -2.51
C LEU A 805 -41.61 -58.64 -2.48
N VAL A 806 -40.54 -58.77 -1.69
CA VAL A 806 -39.49 -57.77 -1.54
C VAL A 806 -38.17 -58.19 -2.17
N ALA A 807 -37.90 -59.50 -2.30
CA ALA A 807 -36.72 -60.00 -3.00
C ALA A 807 -36.93 -61.42 -3.54
N THR A 808 -36.29 -61.72 -4.66
CA THR A 808 -36.10 -63.09 -5.17
C THR A 808 -34.63 -63.39 -5.07
N LEU A 809 -34.25 -64.28 -4.15
CA LEU A 809 -32.86 -64.57 -3.83
C LEU A 809 -32.27 -65.70 -4.68
N TYR A 810 -33.14 -66.60 -5.15
CA TYR A 810 -32.73 -67.70 -6.01
C TYR A 810 -33.89 -68.03 -6.96
N ASN A 811 -33.56 -68.29 -8.22
CA ASN A 811 -34.52 -68.75 -9.22
C ASN A 811 -33.73 -69.54 -10.27
N GLY A 812 -33.70 -70.87 -10.11
CA GLY A 812 -32.84 -71.70 -10.93
C GLY A 812 -33.07 -73.20 -10.71
N PRO A 813 -32.46 -74.05 -11.56
CA PRO A 813 -32.57 -75.49 -11.43
C PRO A 813 -31.78 -75.98 -10.21
N VAL A 814 -32.37 -76.94 -9.49
CA VAL A 814 -31.72 -77.66 -8.39
C VAL A 814 -31.72 -79.15 -8.70
N GLU A 815 -30.72 -79.84 -8.17
CA GLU A 815 -30.56 -81.29 -8.29
C GLU A 815 -31.09 -82.00 -7.04
N ALA A 816 -31.58 -83.23 -7.20
CA ALA A 816 -32.08 -84.01 -6.08
C ALA A 816 -30.96 -84.27 -5.05
N GLY A 817 -31.17 -83.88 -3.79
CA GLY A 817 -30.20 -83.97 -2.71
C GLY A 817 -29.22 -82.79 -2.60
N GLY A 818 -29.22 -81.85 -3.55
CA GLY A 818 -28.31 -80.70 -3.56
C GLY A 818 -28.61 -79.68 -2.44
N GLN A 819 -27.57 -79.06 -1.90
CA GLN A 819 -27.67 -77.96 -0.93
C GLN A 819 -27.38 -76.63 -1.59
N TYR A 820 -28.22 -75.64 -1.31
CA TYR A 820 -28.19 -74.33 -1.94
C TYR A 820 -28.35 -73.24 -0.89
N SER A 821 -27.71 -72.10 -1.12
CA SER A 821 -27.85 -70.91 -0.28
C SER A 821 -27.91 -69.65 -1.12
N ALA A 822 -28.59 -68.62 -0.61
CA ALA A 822 -28.66 -67.31 -1.22
C ALA A 822 -28.66 -66.21 -0.15
N THR A 823 -27.96 -65.11 -0.41
CA THR A 823 -27.76 -64.04 0.57
C THR A 823 -28.72 -62.87 0.30
N LEU A 824 -29.31 -62.34 1.36
CA LEU A 824 -30.11 -61.13 1.37
C LEU A 824 -29.34 -60.02 2.09
N ASP A 825 -29.13 -58.88 1.43
CA ASP A 825 -28.64 -57.65 2.07
C ASP A 825 -29.78 -56.96 2.82
N SER A 826 -29.86 -57.20 4.13
CA SER A 826 -30.90 -56.66 4.99
C SER A 826 -30.71 -55.19 5.34
N ARG A 827 -29.56 -54.55 4.98
CA ARG A 827 -29.36 -53.10 5.17
C ARG A 827 -30.38 -52.27 4.38
N THR A 828 -30.77 -52.78 3.23
CA THR A 828 -31.73 -52.14 2.30
C THR A 828 -33.20 -52.33 2.70
N LEU A 829 -33.48 -53.18 3.69
CA LEU A 829 -34.84 -53.47 4.15
C LEU A 829 -35.15 -52.79 5.50
N PRO A 830 -36.38 -52.30 5.73
CA PRO A 830 -36.82 -51.82 7.05
C PRO A 830 -36.71 -52.90 8.15
N GLY A 831 -36.59 -52.47 9.41
CA GLY A 831 -36.67 -53.39 10.56
C GLY A 831 -38.06 -54.04 10.65
N GLY A 832 -38.12 -55.35 10.83
CA GLY A 832 -39.39 -56.09 10.84
C GLY A 832 -39.27 -57.58 10.53
N VAL A 833 -40.40 -58.29 10.55
CA VAL A 833 -40.45 -59.73 10.26
C VAL A 833 -40.77 -59.96 8.78
N TYR A 834 -39.97 -60.79 8.13
CA TYR A 834 -40.11 -61.20 6.75
C TYR A 834 -40.39 -62.71 6.67
N THR A 835 -41.10 -63.12 5.62
CA THR A 835 -41.35 -64.53 5.31
C THR A 835 -40.53 -64.94 4.10
N CYS A 836 -39.57 -65.84 4.30
CA CYS A 836 -38.80 -66.46 3.23
C CYS A 836 -39.53 -67.73 2.78
N GLN A 837 -39.86 -67.82 1.51
CA GLN A 837 -40.59 -68.92 0.89
C GLN A 837 -39.72 -69.61 -0.16
N LEU A 838 -39.49 -70.91 0.01
CA LEU A 838 -38.93 -71.80 -0.98
C LEU A 838 -40.05 -72.48 -1.75
N ARG A 839 -40.04 -72.37 -3.08
CA ARG A 839 -40.91 -73.16 -3.97
C ARG A 839 -40.04 -74.14 -4.74
N THR A 840 -40.42 -75.42 -4.71
CA THR A 840 -39.76 -76.49 -5.46
C THR A 840 -40.81 -77.42 -6.09
N PRO A 841 -40.42 -78.35 -6.98
CA PRO A 841 -41.33 -79.38 -7.48
C PRO A 841 -41.85 -80.32 -6.39
N ALA A 842 -41.18 -80.39 -5.23
CA ALA A 842 -41.61 -81.17 -4.08
C ALA A 842 -42.62 -80.43 -3.18
N GLY A 843 -42.90 -79.15 -3.47
CA GLY A 843 -43.82 -78.30 -2.71
C GLY A 843 -43.19 -77.01 -2.22
N THR A 844 -43.95 -76.26 -1.43
CA THR A 844 -43.55 -74.96 -0.87
C THR A 844 -43.20 -75.09 0.61
N LYS A 845 -42.12 -74.44 1.03
CA LYS A 845 -41.74 -74.29 2.45
C LYS A 845 -41.52 -72.83 2.79
N THR A 846 -41.76 -72.47 4.04
CA THR A 846 -41.58 -71.10 4.53
C THR A 846 -40.82 -71.07 5.84
N THR A 847 -39.99 -70.05 6.03
CA THR A 847 -39.37 -69.70 7.31
C THR A 847 -39.47 -68.19 7.54
N ARG A 848 -39.30 -67.74 8.78
CA ARG A 848 -39.35 -66.31 9.13
C ARG A 848 -37.94 -65.77 9.34
N LEU A 849 -37.73 -64.51 8.96
CA LEU A 849 -36.52 -63.75 9.19
C LEU A 849 -36.86 -62.45 9.89
N LEU A 850 -36.29 -62.18 11.06
CA LEU A 850 -36.40 -60.90 11.74
C LEU A 850 -35.20 -60.02 11.36
N VAL A 851 -35.46 -58.86 10.78
CA VAL A 851 -34.46 -57.82 10.52
C VAL A 851 -34.51 -56.79 11.65
N VAL A 852 -33.36 -56.54 12.28
CA VAL A 852 -33.20 -55.57 13.36
C VAL A 852 -32.30 -54.44 12.86
N LYS A 853 -32.68 -53.20 13.15
CA LYS A 853 -31.90 -52.00 12.83
C LYS A 853 -31.31 -51.40 14.08
#